data_AF-C1GJ68-F1
#
_entry.id   AF-C1GJ68-F1
#
_cell.length_a   1.000
_cell.length_b   1.000
_cell.length_c   1.000
_cell.angle_alpha   90.00
_cell.angle_beta   90.00
_cell.angle_gamma   90.00
#
_symmetry.space_group_name_H-M   'P 1'
#
loop_
_entity.id
_entity.type
_entity.pdbx_description
1 polymer ?
#
loop_
_entity_poly.entity_id
_entity_poly.type
_entity_poly.pdbx_seq_one_letter_code
_entity_poly.pdbx_strand_id
1 'polypeptide(L)'
;MSHARGPTEPPLFEQTVGEHFANIVSKYGDRTAVVSRHQGQRLTYEELDQKSNELARGLAAGGLVKGDRVAVSLGNSIEYAIVTYALFKLGVILVPLNPSFNVNQIVAALSHLEASQLIISTEVNLPRREPRSTVPLLQQIVPDLLSPKLQSHNIPSLKRIILVSNDDGRVDTTSLNCTTHFSSLISNLAQDMRPLPPQGLSPNDIVNIQFTSGTTSMPKAACLTHRSILNNGVQIGDRMLFTPNDIVCCPPPLFHCFGCILGYMATATHGSAIVFPAESFNAIATLKAVQEEKCTALYGVPTMFVEELELLADGKVPHEGFQYLRTGIAAGSSVPAELMKKLHKTLNLTELTICYGMTETSPVSAMTTTHDPIEKRITSVGRLMPHVEAKVVDPYDRSKILPVDTKGELVVSGYLVMKEYWGAPERTAEVMVKDEEGKVWMHTGDEATISADGYITITGRIKDIIIRGGENIHPLEIENCLFAHPGVSNVAVVGVPDERYGEAVAAFVVPREEVEEMITAEQVRVWVREKLSHHLVLVWNLQDSMMSYRFTLKRLWTPESSSLLPLVDVNHSICAKYPRHGSPACLSCLFLHRFLVSAFTPQIHGRGPARAHESATRGLHATKASSTSSDEPQTIPHGPSFVFGERIPPLVHFVVYIFLHLCIFPQLLAAALSTAMGFLWFGLKTIDCRRLHRLRDIS
;
A
#
# COMPACT_ATOMS: atom_id res chain seq x y z
N MET A 1 -30.13 -14.45 -18.00
CA MET A 1 -29.32 -14.68 -16.79
C MET A 1 -28.02 -13.91 -16.94
N SER A 2 -27.47 -13.37 -15.86
CA SER A 2 -26.17 -12.68 -15.82
C SER A 2 -25.02 -13.68 -15.88
N HIS A 3 -24.83 -14.30 -17.04
CA HIS A 3 -23.74 -15.23 -17.34
C HIS A 3 -23.07 -14.79 -18.64
N ALA A 4 -21.78 -14.48 -18.57
CA ALA A 4 -20.96 -14.03 -19.68
C ALA A 4 -19.74 -14.92 -19.86
N ARG A 5 -19.29 -15.04 -21.11
CA ARG A 5 -18.05 -15.73 -21.48
C ARG A 5 -17.24 -14.81 -22.39
N GLY A 6 -15.95 -14.63 -22.07
CA GLY A 6 -15.01 -13.93 -22.92
C GLY A 6 -14.69 -14.72 -24.20
N PRO A 7 -14.04 -14.09 -25.19
CA PRO A 7 -13.67 -14.74 -26.44
C PRO A 7 -12.81 -15.99 -26.23
N THR A 8 -12.88 -16.97 -27.13
CA THR A 8 -11.95 -18.12 -27.14
C THR A 8 -10.69 -17.88 -27.99
N GLU A 9 -10.52 -16.66 -28.48
CA GLU A 9 -9.38 -16.23 -29.31
C GLU A 9 -8.70 -15.00 -28.67
N PRO A 10 -7.36 -14.89 -28.74
CA PRO A 10 -6.41 -15.89 -29.24
C PRO A 10 -6.36 -17.15 -28.35
N PRO A 11 -5.81 -18.28 -28.81
CA PRO A 11 -5.60 -19.46 -27.97
C PRO A 11 -4.64 -19.14 -26.82
N LEU A 12 -4.81 -19.85 -25.70
CA LEU A 12 -3.92 -19.68 -24.54
C LEU A 12 -2.52 -20.25 -24.83
N PHE A 13 -1.50 -19.57 -24.33
CA PHE A 13 -0.14 -20.04 -24.31
C PHE A 13 0.02 -21.16 -23.28
N GLU A 14 0.41 -22.34 -23.77
CA GLU A 14 0.70 -23.55 -22.98
C GLU A 14 2.22 -23.76 -22.79
N GLN A 15 2.98 -22.67 -22.72
CA GLN A 15 4.41 -22.65 -22.40
C GLN A 15 4.62 -21.98 -21.03
N THR A 16 5.78 -22.20 -20.42
CA THR A 16 6.16 -21.47 -19.21
C THR A 16 6.58 -20.03 -19.51
N VAL A 17 6.60 -19.19 -18.47
CA VAL A 17 7.05 -17.79 -18.59
C VAL A 17 8.51 -17.72 -19.08
N GLY A 18 9.38 -18.63 -18.65
CA GLY A 18 10.78 -18.66 -19.09
C GLY A 18 10.94 -18.98 -20.57
N GLU A 19 10.17 -19.94 -21.08
CA GLU A 19 10.15 -20.29 -22.51
C GLU A 19 9.57 -19.16 -23.37
N HIS A 20 8.49 -18.52 -22.92
CA HIS A 20 7.95 -17.35 -23.60
C HIS A 20 8.95 -16.19 -23.62
N PHE A 21 9.63 -15.92 -22.50
CA PHE A 21 10.64 -14.86 -22.43
C PHE A 21 11.81 -15.12 -23.37
N ALA A 22 12.31 -16.36 -23.47
CA ALA A 22 13.34 -16.71 -24.46
C ALA A 22 12.87 -16.48 -25.90
N ASN A 23 11.58 -16.70 -26.21
CA ASN A 23 10.98 -16.39 -27.50
C ASN A 23 10.84 -14.87 -27.77
N ILE A 24 10.74 -14.05 -26.74
CA ILE A 24 10.77 -12.58 -26.85
C ILE A 24 12.20 -12.10 -27.08
N VAL A 25 13.16 -12.59 -26.30
CA VAL A 25 14.59 -12.27 -26.43
C VAL A 25 15.11 -12.63 -27.82
N SER A 26 14.70 -13.76 -28.41
CA SER A 26 15.12 -14.14 -29.77
C SER A 26 14.58 -13.23 -30.88
N LYS A 27 13.53 -12.44 -30.62
CA LYS A 27 12.90 -11.51 -31.58
C LYS A 27 13.27 -10.05 -31.34
N TYR A 28 13.54 -9.69 -30.09
CA TYR A 28 13.64 -8.30 -29.61
C TYR A 28 14.82 -8.08 -28.66
N GLY A 29 15.83 -8.95 -28.69
CA GLY A 29 16.97 -8.95 -27.77
C GLY A 29 17.74 -7.63 -27.68
N ASP A 30 17.83 -6.89 -28.79
CA ASP A 30 18.46 -5.58 -28.92
C ASP A 30 17.63 -4.42 -28.34
N ARG A 31 16.32 -4.64 -28.12
CA ARG A 31 15.41 -3.61 -27.61
C ARG A 31 15.54 -3.44 -26.11
N THR A 32 15.32 -2.21 -25.64
CA THR A 32 15.25 -1.92 -24.19
C THR A 32 14.08 -2.71 -23.57
N ALA A 33 14.37 -3.52 -22.55
CA ALA A 33 13.37 -4.23 -21.76
C ALA A 33 12.97 -3.41 -20.52
N VAL A 34 13.97 -2.90 -19.80
CA VAL A 34 13.78 -2.25 -18.50
C VAL A 34 14.66 -1.00 -18.39
N VAL A 35 14.09 0.10 -17.92
CA VAL A 35 14.80 1.31 -17.52
C VAL A 35 14.54 1.58 -16.04
N SER A 36 15.58 1.78 -15.26
CA SER A 36 15.50 2.23 -13.87
C SER A 36 16.05 3.65 -13.78
N ARG A 37 15.13 4.63 -13.79
CA ARG A 37 15.49 6.06 -13.86
C ARG A 37 16.35 6.49 -12.67
N HIS A 38 15.97 6.07 -11.47
CA HIS A 38 16.65 6.43 -10.23
C HIS A 38 18.03 5.76 -10.07
N GLN A 39 18.24 4.57 -10.65
CA GLN A 39 19.57 3.93 -10.73
C GLN A 39 20.42 4.44 -11.90
N GLY A 40 19.83 5.20 -12.84
CA GLY A 40 20.49 5.60 -14.09
C GLY A 40 20.82 4.43 -15.03
N GLN A 41 20.13 3.29 -14.86
CA GLN A 41 20.42 2.04 -15.57
C GLN A 41 19.33 1.68 -16.58
N ARG A 42 19.72 0.98 -17.63
CA ARG A 42 18.80 0.31 -18.57
C ARG A 42 19.38 -1.05 -18.95
N LEU A 43 18.51 -1.99 -19.29
CA LEU A 43 18.87 -3.29 -19.85
C LEU A 43 18.07 -3.55 -21.12
N THR A 44 18.73 -4.12 -22.13
CA THR A 44 18.03 -4.76 -23.26
C THR A 44 17.40 -6.09 -22.84
N TYR A 45 16.55 -6.67 -23.69
CA TYR A 45 16.02 -8.02 -23.47
C TYR A 45 17.14 -9.06 -23.39
N GLU A 46 18.18 -8.94 -24.23
CA GLU A 46 19.36 -9.80 -24.18
C GLU A 46 20.14 -9.63 -22.86
N GLU A 47 20.46 -8.40 -22.45
CA GLU A 47 21.19 -8.16 -21.19
C GLU A 47 20.40 -8.64 -19.96
N LEU A 48 19.08 -8.49 -19.97
CA LEU A 48 18.18 -9.03 -18.94
C LEU A 48 18.17 -10.57 -18.95
N ASP A 49 18.16 -11.20 -20.12
CA ASP A 49 18.24 -12.66 -20.24
C ASP A 49 19.55 -13.20 -19.69
N GLN A 50 20.67 -12.59 -20.08
CA GLN A 50 22.02 -12.94 -19.64
C GLN A 50 22.17 -12.82 -18.12
N LYS A 51 21.82 -11.66 -17.53
CA LYS A 51 21.91 -11.43 -16.08
C LYS A 51 20.97 -12.33 -15.28
N SER A 52 19.77 -12.61 -15.80
CA SER A 52 18.85 -13.55 -15.13
C SER A 52 19.32 -14.99 -15.24
N ASN A 53 19.99 -15.41 -16.32
CA ASN A 53 20.65 -16.71 -16.42
C ASN A 53 21.81 -16.82 -15.41
N GLU A 54 22.68 -15.79 -15.32
CA GLU A 54 23.78 -15.74 -14.35
C GLU A 54 23.29 -15.88 -12.91
N LEU A 55 22.33 -15.04 -12.51
CA LEU A 55 21.73 -15.11 -11.18
C LEU A 55 21.08 -16.48 -10.94
N ALA A 56 20.35 -17.03 -11.90
CA ALA A 56 19.69 -18.33 -11.73
C ALA A 56 20.71 -19.47 -11.56
N ARG A 57 21.85 -19.45 -12.27
CA ARG A 57 22.97 -20.38 -12.02
C ARG A 57 23.56 -20.19 -10.62
N GLY A 58 23.73 -18.95 -10.15
CA GLY A 58 24.22 -18.64 -8.79
C GLY A 58 23.26 -19.10 -7.68
N LEU A 59 21.96 -18.97 -7.90
CA LEU A 59 20.90 -19.45 -7.00
C LEU A 59 20.83 -20.99 -6.98
N ALA A 60 20.92 -21.65 -8.14
CA ALA A 60 20.96 -23.10 -8.27
C ALA A 60 22.21 -23.72 -7.62
N ALA A 61 23.39 -23.13 -7.84
CA ALA A 61 24.62 -23.47 -7.12
C ALA A 61 24.51 -23.20 -5.59
N GLY A 62 23.60 -22.30 -5.21
CA GLY A 62 23.20 -22.08 -3.82
C GLY A 62 22.27 -23.15 -3.23
N GLY A 63 21.89 -24.17 -4.01
CA GLY A 63 21.04 -25.28 -3.58
C GLY A 63 19.54 -25.05 -3.76
N LEU A 64 19.11 -24.00 -4.48
CA LEU A 64 17.70 -23.82 -4.85
C LEU A 64 17.31 -24.75 -6.00
N VAL A 65 16.13 -25.36 -5.89
CA VAL A 65 15.56 -26.25 -6.90
C VAL A 65 14.10 -25.87 -7.19
N LYS A 66 13.55 -26.43 -8.29
CA LYS A 66 12.14 -26.30 -8.67
C LYS A 66 11.20 -26.50 -7.46
N GLY A 67 10.32 -25.53 -7.21
CA GLY A 67 9.34 -25.55 -6.11
C GLY A 67 9.83 -24.96 -4.77
N ASP A 68 11.10 -24.57 -4.65
CA ASP A 68 11.53 -23.73 -3.53
C ASP A 68 10.83 -22.36 -3.53
N ARG A 69 10.72 -21.73 -2.37
CA ARG A 69 10.17 -20.37 -2.21
C ARG A 69 11.28 -19.39 -1.86
N VAL A 70 11.38 -18.30 -2.62
CA VAL A 70 12.32 -17.20 -2.36
C VAL A 70 11.53 -15.93 -2.08
N ALA A 71 11.69 -15.38 -0.88
CA ALA A 71 11.13 -14.11 -0.47
C ALA A 71 11.92 -12.95 -1.08
N VAL A 72 11.23 -11.97 -1.68
CA VAL A 72 11.85 -10.83 -2.36
C VAL A 72 11.24 -9.53 -1.82
N SER A 73 11.99 -8.84 -0.95
CA SER A 73 11.63 -7.57 -0.32
C SER A 73 12.47 -6.44 -0.91
N LEU A 74 12.12 -6.04 -2.14
CA LEU A 74 12.82 -5.02 -2.93
C LEU A 74 11.82 -3.96 -3.41
N GLY A 75 12.30 -2.73 -3.63
CA GLY A 75 11.60 -1.71 -4.41
C GLY A 75 11.65 -2.00 -5.92
N ASN A 76 11.05 -1.14 -6.74
CA ASN A 76 11.13 -1.25 -8.20
C ASN A 76 12.57 -0.96 -8.65
N SER A 77 13.33 -1.99 -9.06
CA SER A 77 14.75 -1.85 -9.45
C SER A 77 15.15 -2.83 -10.56
N ILE A 78 16.34 -2.64 -11.13
CA ILE A 78 16.95 -3.59 -12.09
C ILE A 78 17.12 -4.99 -11.47
N GLU A 79 17.51 -5.07 -10.20
CA GLU A 79 17.68 -6.33 -9.48
C GLU A 79 16.35 -7.07 -9.33
N TYR A 80 15.24 -6.37 -9.06
CA TYR A 80 13.91 -6.99 -9.05
C TYR A 80 13.58 -7.62 -10.42
N ALA A 81 13.83 -6.88 -11.50
CA ALA A 81 13.61 -7.35 -12.87
C ALA A 81 14.43 -8.62 -13.18
N ILE A 82 15.71 -8.64 -12.81
CA ILE A 82 16.62 -9.79 -12.98
C ILE A 82 16.16 -10.99 -12.12
N VAL A 83 15.86 -10.77 -10.84
CA VAL A 83 15.38 -11.80 -9.89
C VAL A 83 14.14 -12.49 -10.42
N THR A 84 13.19 -11.73 -10.93
CA THR A 84 11.91 -12.26 -11.44
C THR A 84 12.15 -13.33 -12.51
N TYR A 85 12.91 -13.02 -13.56
CA TYR A 85 13.20 -14.00 -14.61
C TYR A 85 14.16 -15.10 -14.17
N ALA A 86 15.10 -14.82 -13.25
CA ALA A 86 15.99 -15.85 -12.73
C ALA A 86 15.22 -16.96 -11.99
N LEU A 87 14.29 -16.58 -11.11
CA LEU A 87 13.43 -17.51 -10.39
C LEU A 87 12.47 -18.25 -11.33
N PHE A 88 11.84 -17.53 -12.27
CA PHE A 88 10.93 -18.12 -13.25
C PHE A 88 11.60 -19.16 -14.17
N LYS A 89 12.85 -18.93 -14.60
CA LYS A 89 13.63 -19.88 -15.39
C LYS A 89 14.08 -21.10 -14.58
N LEU A 90 14.36 -20.92 -13.29
CA LEU A 90 14.77 -21.99 -12.38
C LEU A 90 13.58 -22.83 -11.86
N GLY A 91 12.34 -22.38 -12.07
CA GLY A 91 11.14 -22.99 -11.49
C GLY A 91 11.01 -22.76 -9.98
N VAL A 92 11.68 -21.73 -9.45
CA VAL A 92 11.61 -21.32 -8.06
C VAL A 92 10.50 -20.28 -7.92
N ILE A 93 9.73 -20.40 -6.85
CA ILE A 93 8.55 -19.58 -6.61
C ILE A 93 8.99 -18.21 -6.09
N LEU A 94 8.69 -17.17 -6.89
CA LEU A 94 8.85 -15.77 -6.51
C LEU A 94 7.78 -15.38 -5.47
N VAL A 95 8.21 -15.03 -4.26
CA VAL A 95 7.36 -14.53 -3.18
C VAL A 95 7.64 -13.03 -2.94
N PRO A 96 6.93 -12.11 -3.62
CA PRO A 96 7.04 -10.69 -3.34
C PRO A 96 6.63 -10.37 -1.90
N LEU A 97 7.46 -9.63 -1.19
CA LEU A 97 7.14 -8.99 0.08
C LEU A 97 7.16 -7.48 -0.09
N ASN A 98 6.25 -6.79 0.59
CA ASN A 98 6.22 -5.33 0.63
C ASN A 98 7.37 -4.83 1.54
N PRO A 99 8.28 -3.97 1.06
CA PRO A 99 9.41 -3.45 1.86
C PRO A 99 9.01 -2.70 3.15
N SER A 100 7.74 -2.30 3.28
CA SER A 100 7.21 -1.70 4.52
C SER A 100 6.87 -2.71 5.62
N PHE A 101 6.98 -4.02 5.36
CA PHE A 101 6.72 -5.07 6.34
C PHE A 101 7.70 -4.99 7.52
N ASN A 102 7.18 -5.10 8.74
CA ASN A 102 7.99 -5.22 9.94
C ASN A 102 8.51 -6.65 10.14
N VAL A 103 9.39 -6.83 11.14
CA VAL A 103 9.98 -8.12 11.52
C VAL A 103 8.92 -9.22 11.67
N ASN A 104 7.83 -8.96 12.41
CA ASN A 104 6.79 -9.96 12.67
C ASN A 104 6.08 -10.39 11.37
N GLN A 105 5.85 -9.46 10.44
CA GLN A 105 5.24 -9.77 9.14
C GLN A 105 6.18 -10.59 8.25
N ILE A 106 7.49 -10.30 8.27
CA ILE A 106 8.50 -11.07 7.51
C ILE A 106 8.66 -12.46 8.11
N VAL A 107 8.80 -12.58 9.43
CA VAL A 107 8.82 -13.87 10.14
C VAL A 107 7.58 -14.69 9.82
N ALA A 108 6.38 -14.10 9.95
CA ALA A 108 5.13 -14.79 9.63
C ALA A 108 5.08 -15.26 8.17
N ALA A 109 5.48 -14.42 7.21
CA ALA A 109 5.47 -14.75 5.79
C ALA A 109 6.47 -15.87 5.43
N LEU A 110 7.72 -15.76 5.89
CA LEU A 110 8.76 -16.74 5.62
C LEU A 110 8.46 -18.09 6.30
N SER A 111 7.99 -18.08 7.56
CA SER A 111 7.67 -19.31 8.28
C SER A 111 6.43 -20.00 7.72
N HIS A 112 5.37 -19.28 7.35
CA HIS A 112 4.18 -19.87 6.71
C HIS A 112 4.49 -20.54 5.36
N LEU A 113 5.45 -19.99 4.60
CA LEU A 113 5.88 -20.54 3.33
C LEU A 113 7.08 -21.50 3.45
N GLU A 114 7.62 -21.70 4.66
CA GLU A 114 8.91 -22.36 4.91
C GLU A 114 10.03 -21.89 3.95
N ALA A 115 10.04 -20.59 3.62
CA ALA A 115 10.91 -20.04 2.59
C ALA A 115 12.38 -20.21 2.99
N SER A 116 13.21 -20.59 2.01
CA SER A 116 14.61 -20.97 2.25
C SER A 116 15.60 -19.82 2.06
N GLN A 117 15.23 -18.80 1.30
CA GLN A 117 16.06 -17.60 1.08
C GLN A 117 15.23 -16.31 1.09
N LEU A 118 15.87 -15.22 1.52
CA LEU A 118 15.36 -13.86 1.51
C LEU A 118 16.29 -12.96 0.70
N ILE A 119 15.80 -12.37 -0.40
CA ILE A 119 16.46 -11.28 -1.13
C ILE A 119 15.86 -9.97 -0.63
N ILE A 120 16.71 -9.05 -0.17
CA ILE A 120 16.26 -7.82 0.49
C ILE A 120 17.23 -6.67 0.26
N SER A 121 16.71 -5.45 0.18
CA SER A 121 17.52 -4.24 0.02
C SER A 121 18.26 -3.89 1.32
N THR A 122 19.44 -3.28 1.21
CA THR A 122 20.21 -2.78 2.35
C THR A 122 19.53 -1.59 3.03
N GLU A 123 18.73 -0.84 2.27
CA GLU A 123 17.94 0.30 2.72
C GLU A 123 16.49 0.21 2.21
N VAL A 124 15.53 0.59 3.06
CA VAL A 124 14.10 0.60 2.77
C VAL A 124 13.65 2.02 2.42
N ASN A 125 13.38 2.25 1.14
CA ASN A 125 12.87 3.51 0.62
C ASN A 125 11.34 3.46 0.46
N LEU A 126 10.62 4.34 1.17
CA LEU A 126 9.15 4.41 1.16
C LEU A 126 8.68 5.82 0.77
N PRO A 127 7.49 5.97 0.16
CA PRO A 127 6.99 7.29 -0.22
C PRO A 127 6.88 8.21 0.99
N ARG A 128 7.41 9.43 0.86
CA ARG A 128 7.37 10.49 1.89
C ARG A 128 8.02 10.10 3.23
N ARG A 129 9.02 9.22 3.21
CA ARG A 129 9.79 8.85 4.41
C ARG A 129 11.27 8.88 4.10
N GLU A 130 12.07 9.25 5.10
CA GLU A 130 13.51 9.12 5.02
C GLU A 130 13.91 7.64 4.80
N PRO A 131 14.96 7.38 4.01
CA PRO A 131 15.56 6.07 3.87
C PRO A 131 15.95 5.47 5.23
N ARG A 132 15.82 4.15 5.38
CA ARG A 132 16.19 3.45 6.63
C ARG A 132 16.90 2.15 6.35
N SER A 133 18.07 1.95 6.98
CA SER A 133 18.80 0.69 6.93
C SER A 133 17.93 -0.50 7.36
N THR A 134 18.06 -1.61 6.64
CA THR A 134 17.39 -2.88 6.95
C THR A 134 18.14 -3.71 7.99
N VAL A 135 19.37 -3.34 8.36
CA VAL A 135 20.22 -4.10 9.30
C VAL A 135 19.55 -4.31 10.68
N PRO A 136 18.89 -3.32 11.32
CA PRO A 136 18.22 -3.54 12.60
C PRO A 136 17.00 -4.48 12.52
N LEU A 137 16.40 -4.63 11.34
CA LEU A 137 15.35 -5.61 11.07
C LEU A 137 15.97 -7.00 10.91
N LEU A 138 17.08 -7.12 10.17
CA LEU A 138 17.79 -8.39 9.99
C LEU A 138 18.36 -8.93 11.31
N GLN A 139 18.88 -8.07 12.18
CA GLN A 139 19.36 -8.45 13.52
C GLN A 139 18.26 -9.05 14.41
N GLN A 140 16.99 -8.69 14.21
CA GLN A 140 15.87 -9.31 14.96
C GLN A 140 15.44 -10.66 14.37
N ILE A 141 15.77 -10.95 13.11
CA ILE A 141 15.51 -12.23 12.44
C ILE A 141 16.69 -13.21 12.68
N VAL A 142 17.92 -12.71 12.61
CA VAL A 142 19.19 -13.42 12.79
C VAL A 142 20.04 -12.61 13.78
N PRO A 143 20.02 -12.94 15.09
CA PRO A 143 20.70 -12.16 16.14
C PRO A 143 22.21 -12.01 15.96
N ASP A 144 22.88 -13.01 15.40
CA ASP A 144 24.31 -12.98 15.08
C ASP A 144 24.52 -12.91 13.56
N LEU A 145 24.53 -11.69 13.03
CA LEU A 145 24.87 -11.46 11.62
C LEU A 145 26.37 -11.57 11.32
N LEU A 146 27.22 -11.56 12.36
CA LEU A 146 28.68 -11.57 12.26
C LEU A 146 29.25 -12.99 12.15
N SER A 147 28.49 -14.00 12.60
CA SER A 147 28.75 -15.42 12.37
C SER A 147 28.90 -15.74 10.88
N PRO A 148 29.78 -16.69 10.48
CA PRO A 148 29.83 -17.19 9.10
C PRO A 148 28.66 -18.12 8.75
N LYS A 149 27.79 -18.46 9.71
CA LYS A 149 26.62 -19.32 9.51
C LYS A 149 25.35 -18.60 9.95
N LEU A 150 24.42 -18.45 9.01
CA LEU A 150 23.09 -17.92 9.28
C LEU A 150 22.30 -18.87 10.19
N GLN A 151 21.75 -18.34 11.28
CA GLN A 151 20.87 -19.06 12.20
C GLN A 151 19.71 -18.16 12.64
N SER A 152 18.49 -18.49 12.19
CA SER A 152 17.26 -17.87 12.70
C SER A 152 16.49 -18.88 13.55
N HIS A 153 16.28 -18.55 14.82
CA HIS A 153 15.46 -19.38 15.72
C HIS A 153 13.96 -19.29 15.35
N ASN A 154 13.52 -18.13 14.87
CA ASN A 154 12.12 -17.88 14.50
C ASN A 154 11.77 -18.39 13.10
N ILE A 155 12.78 -18.60 12.24
CA ILE A 155 12.63 -19.07 10.86
C ILE A 155 13.67 -20.18 10.55
N PRO A 156 13.53 -21.41 11.09
CA PRO A 156 14.51 -22.48 10.87
C PRO A 156 14.67 -22.92 9.40
N SER A 157 13.71 -22.58 8.53
CA SER A 157 13.80 -22.82 7.08
C SER A 157 14.78 -21.89 6.37
N LEU A 158 15.03 -20.69 6.91
CA LEU A 158 15.86 -19.66 6.28
C LEU A 158 17.33 -20.07 6.33
N LYS A 159 17.93 -20.25 5.14
CA LYS A 159 19.31 -20.70 4.95
C LYS A 159 20.23 -19.62 4.36
N ARG A 160 19.68 -18.57 3.74
CA ARG A 160 20.44 -17.49 3.10
C ARG A 160 19.69 -16.16 3.11
N ILE A 161 20.40 -15.08 3.42
CA ILE A 161 19.96 -13.70 3.16
C ILE A 161 20.86 -13.15 2.05
N ILE A 162 20.24 -12.61 1.00
CA ILE A 162 20.91 -11.99 -0.14
C ILE A 162 20.64 -10.49 -0.09
N LEU A 163 21.69 -9.68 -0.01
CA LEU A 163 21.62 -8.23 0.10
C LEU A 163 21.75 -7.57 -1.27
N VAL A 164 20.77 -6.74 -1.63
CA VAL A 164 20.82 -5.82 -2.77
C VAL A 164 21.20 -4.44 -2.23
N SER A 165 22.38 -3.94 -2.63
CA SER A 165 22.85 -2.61 -2.23
C SER A 165 22.14 -1.51 -3.00
N ASN A 166 21.37 -0.67 -2.30
CA ASN A 166 20.66 0.50 -2.86
C ASN A 166 20.90 1.79 -2.03
N ASP A 167 21.87 1.74 -1.13
CA ASP A 167 22.15 2.75 -0.11
C ASP A 167 23.29 3.72 -0.48
N ASP A 168 23.87 3.61 -1.68
CA ASP A 168 25.05 4.37 -2.13
C ASP A 168 26.26 4.37 -1.15
N GLY A 169 26.38 3.34 -0.30
CA GLY A 169 27.40 3.24 0.75
C GLY A 169 27.01 3.87 2.09
N ARG A 170 25.76 4.30 2.29
CA ARG A 170 25.23 4.76 3.59
C ARG A 170 25.13 3.63 4.62
N VAL A 171 25.03 2.36 4.20
CA VAL A 171 24.85 1.20 5.08
C VAL A 171 26.07 0.29 5.03
N ASP A 172 26.87 0.30 6.10
CA ASP A 172 27.94 -0.69 6.25
C ASP A 172 27.35 -2.10 6.38
N THR A 173 27.70 -2.93 5.41
CA THR A 173 27.33 -4.34 5.32
C THR A 173 28.55 -5.26 5.32
N THR A 174 29.77 -4.71 5.39
CA THR A 174 31.04 -5.46 5.27
C THR A 174 31.28 -6.46 6.39
N SER A 175 30.65 -6.24 7.55
CA SER A 175 30.72 -7.10 8.73
C SER A 175 29.67 -8.21 8.77
N LEU A 176 28.70 -8.23 7.85
CA LEU A 176 27.53 -9.13 7.88
C LEU A 176 27.83 -10.50 7.25
N ASN A 177 28.81 -11.22 7.82
CA ASN A 177 29.40 -12.45 7.28
C ASN A 177 28.43 -13.61 6.98
N CYS A 178 27.24 -13.64 7.60
CA CYS A 178 26.22 -14.67 7.30
C CYS A 178 25.38 -14.38 6.04
N THR A 179 25.56 -13.20 5.43
CA THR A 179 24.80 -12.74 4.26
C THR A 179 25.58 -12.92 2.97
N THR A 180 24.93 -12.73 1.81
CA THR A 180 25.56 -12.82 0.50
C THR A 180 25.19 -11.58 -0.32
N HIS A 181 26.17 -10.87 -0.88
CA HIS A 181 25.86 -9.74 -1.78
C HIS A 181 25.30 -10.25 -3.11
N PHE A 182 24.23 -9.62 -3.60
CA PHE A 182 23.57 -9.97 -4.85
C PHE A 182 24.53 -10.00 -6.05
N SER A 183 25.44 -9.02 -6.14
CA SER A 183 26.48 -8.93 -7.17
C SER A 183 27.38 -10.16 -7.23
N SER A 184 27.70 -10.78 -6.08
CA SER A 184 28.57 -11.95 -6.02
C SER A 184 27.96 -13.22 -6.63
N LEU A 185 26.62 -13.32 -6.66
CA LEU A 185 25.92 -14.43 -7.30
C LEU A 185 26.01 -14.36 -8.83
N ILE A 186 26.17 -13.16 -9.38
CA ILE A 186 26.26 -12.88 -10.80
C ILE A 186 27.73 -12.98 -11.26
N SER A 187 28.66 -12.33 -10.56
CA SER A 187 30.07 -12.25 -10.96
C SER A 187 30.79 -13.60 -10.98
N ASN A 188 30.45 -14.50 -10.06
CA ASN A 188 31.20 -15.75 -9.85
C ASN A 188 30.98 -16.82 -10.94
N LEU A 189 30.04 -16.60 -11.87
CA LEU A 189 29.64 -17.55 -12.92
C LEU A 189 29.53 -16.90 -14.32
N ALA A 190 30.12 -15.71 -14.50
CA ALA A 190 29.88 -14.80 -15.62
C ALA A 190 30.64 -15.13 -16.93
N GLN A 191 31.17 -16.34 -17.11
CA GLN A 191 32.13 -16.64 -18.20
C GLN A 191 31.61 -17.50 -19.36
N ASP A 192 30.47 -18.19 -19.25
CA ASP A 192 29.97 -19.06 -20.33
C ASP A 192 28.68 -18.59 -21.01
N MET A 193 28.01 -17.57 -20.46
CA MET A 193 26.74 -16.99 -20.94
C MET A 193 25.60 -18.02 -21.15
N ARG A 194 25.74 -19.27 -20.67
CA ARG A 194 24.83 -20.34 -21.06
C ARG A 194 23.46 -20.21 -20.40
N PRO A 195 22.36 -20.50 -21.11
CA PRO A 195 21.06 -20.66 -20.48
C PRO A 195 21.11 -21.79 -19.45
N LEU A 196 20.20 -21.77 -18.49
CA LEU A 196 20.01 -22.91 -17.59
C LEU A 196 19.72 -24.19 -18.40
N PRO A 197 20.17 -25.37 -17.94
CA PRO A 197 19.70 -26.64 -18.51
C PRO A 197 18.18 -26.76 -18.28
N PRO A 198 17.43 -27.51 -19.11
CA PRO A 198 15.99 -27.67 -18.95
C PRO A 198 15.60 -28.16 -17.55
N GLN A 199 14.77 -27.40 -16.84
CA GLN A 199 14.36 -27.68 -15.45
C GLN A 199 13.12 -28.59 -15.33
N GLY A 200 12.59 -29.11 -16.44
CA GLY A 200 11.37 -29.92 -16.44
C GLY A 200 10.14 -29.18 -15.88
N LEU A 201 9.99 -27.91 -16.24
CA LEU A 201 8.88 -27.07 -15.79
C LEU A 201 7.59 -27.39 -16.57
N SER A 202 6.46 -27.13 -15.94
CA SER A 202 5.12 -27.23 -16.50
C SER A 202 4.43 -25.86 -16.45
N PRO A 203 3.60 -25.50 -17.44
CA PRO A 203 2.75 -24.31 -17.36
C PRO A 203 1.87 -24.28 -16.10
N ASN A 204 1.54 -25.44 -15.53
CA ASN A 204 0.69 -25.59 -14.34
C ASN A 204 1.46 -25.64 -13.00
N ASP A 205 2.78 -25.45 -13.03
CA ASP A 205 3.58 -25.25 -11.82
C ASP A 205 3.30 -23.86 -11.22
N ILE A 206 3.31 -23.78 -9.89
CA ILE A 206 3.27 -22.50 -9.16
C ILE A 206 4.58 -21.78 -9.43
N VAL A 207 4.51 -20.50 -9.79
CA VAL A 207 5.71 -19.67 -10.05
C VAL A 207 5.71 -18.38 -9.23
N ASN A 208 4.54 -17.95 -8.75
CA ASN A 208 4.41 -16.73 -7.96
C ASN A 208 3.41 -16.95 -6.83
N ILE A 209 3.79 -16.62 -5.59
CA ILE A 209 2.89 -16.62 -4.44
C ILE A 209 2.79 -15.20 -3.90
N GLN A 210 1.58 -14.64 -3.89
CA GLN A 210 1.34 -13.28 -3.42
C GLN A 210 0.48 -13.28 -2.16
N PHE A 211 0.92 -12.50 -1.17
CA PHE A 211 0.14 -12.29 0.05
C PHE A 211 -0.99 -11.28 -0.18
N THR A 212 -2.23 -11.73 -0.01
CA THR A 212 -3.42 -10.88 -0.07
C THR A 212 -3.82 -10.40 1.31
N SER A 213 -4.36 -9.18 1.38
CA SER A 213 -4.87 -8.56 2.60
C SER A 213 -6.17 -9.23 3.05
N GLY A 214 -6.04 -10.41 3.66
CA GLY A 214 -7.13 -11.07 4.36
C GLY A 214 -7.74 -10.17 5.45
N THR A 215 -9.06 -10.28 5.63
CA THR A 215 -9.78 -9.70 6.78
C THR A 215 -9.47 -10.40 8.10
N THR A 216 -8.75 -11.53 8.04
CA THR A 216 -8.24 -12.32 9.16
C THR A 216 -6.82 -11.91 9.54
N SER A 217 -6.42 -12.18 10.78
CA SER A 217 -5.13 -11.78 11.36
C SER A 217 -3.88 -12.23 10.60
N MET A 218 -3.97 -13.31 9.80
CA MET A 218 -2.90 -13.77 8.91
C MET A 218 -3.23 -13.47 7.42
N PRO A 219 -2.30 -12.87 6.64
CA PRO A 219 -2.46 -12.69 5.20
C PRO A 219 -2.53 -14.02 4.45
N LYS A 220 -3.36 -14.12 3.40
CA LYS A 220 -3.50 -15.36 2.61
C LYS A 220 -2.45 -15.40 1.50
N ALA A 221 -1.83 -16.55 1.26
CA ALA A 221 -0.81 -16.72 0.23
C ALA A 221 -1.41 -17.35 -1.05
N ALA A 222 -1.80 -16.52 -2.03
CA ALA A 222 -2.44 -16.98 -3.28
C ALA A 222 -1.40 -17.52 -4.27
N CYS A 223 -1.59 -18.76 -4.77
CA CYS A 223 -0.64 -19.45 -5.63
C CYS A 223 -0.97 -19.32 -7.12
N LEU A 224 -0.15 -18.59 -7.88
CA LEU A 224 -0.32 -18.33 -9.30
C LEU A 224 0.65 -19.18 -10.13
N THR A 225 0.18 -19.67 -11.29
CA THR A 225 0.94 -20.57 -12.17
C THR A 225 1.58 -19.81 -13.32
N HIS A 226 2.58 -20.42 -13.97
CA HIS A 226 3.14 -19.85 -15.21
C HIS A 226 2.04 -19.55 -16.23
N ARG A 227 1.13 -20.52 -16.46
CA ARG A 227 0.00 -20.42 -17.40
C ARG A 227 -0.94 -19.28 -17.03
N SER A 228 -1.24 -19.10 -15.75
CA SER A 228 -2.19 -18.08 -15.29
C SER A 228 -1.61 -16.67 -15.45
N ILE A 229 -0.36 -16.44 -15.04
CA ILE A 229 0.25 -15.09 -15.13
C ILE A 229 0.70 -14.72 -16.54
N LEU A 230 1.20 -15.69 -17.34
CA LEU A 230 1.65 -15.43 -18.71
C LEU A 230 0.48 -14.96 -19.59
N ASN A 231 -0.59 -15.75 -19.63
CA ASN A 231 -1.75 -15.43 -20.45
C ASN A 231 -2.45 -14.14 -20.00
N ASN A 232 -2.38 -13.82 -18.70
CA ASN A 232 -2.94 -12.56 -18.22
C ASN A 232 -2.10 -11.35 -18.66
N GLY A 233 -0.77 -11.42 -18.53
CA GLY A 233 0.13 -10.38 -19.04
C GLY A 233 -0.01 -10.14 -20.55
N VAL A 234 -0.08 -11.20 -21.36
CA VAL A 234 -0.35 -11.09 -22.80
C VAL A 234 -1.67 -10.35 -23.04
N GLN A 235 -2.78 -10.86 -22.50
CA GLN A 235 -4.11 -10.31 -22.81
C GLN A 235 -4.30 -8.88 -22.25
N ILE A 236 -3.58 -8.49 -21.19
CA ILE A 236 -3.54 -7.09 -20.73
C ILE A 236 -2.87 -6.19 -21.79
N GLY A 237 -1.69 -6.56 -22.29
CA GLY A 237 -1.00 -5.79 -23.32
C GLY A 237 -1.79 -5.73 -24.63
N ASP A 238 -2.43 -6.82 -25.05
CA ASP A 238 -3.35 -6.87 -26.19
C ASP A 238 -4.48 -5.82 -26.04
N ARG A 239 -5.08 -5.72 -24.85
CA ARG A 239 -6.18 -4.77 -24.57
C ARG A 239 -5.77 -3.30 -24.64
N MET A 240 -4.48 -3.00 -24.47
CA MET A 240 -3.87 -1.69 -24.67
C MET A 240 -3.19 -1.52 -26.05
N LEU A 241 -3.22 -2.53 -26.91
CA LEU A 241 -2.54 -2.57 -28.20
C LEU A 241 -1.02 -2.35 -28.07
N PHE A 242 -0.38 -3.06 -27.15
CA PHE A 242 1.06 -2.94 -26.97
C PHE A 242 1.85 -3.49 -28.16
N THR A 243 2.94 -2.80 -28.45
CA THR A 243 3.89 -3.13 -29.51
C THR A 243 5.31 -3.07 -28.94
N PRO A 244 6.33 -3.59 -29.64
CA PRO A 244 7.72 -3.44 -29.21
C PRO A 244 8.19 -1.98 -29.11
N ASN A 245 7.46 -1.01 -29.68
CA ASN A 245 7.76 0.42 -29.62
C ASN A 245 7.16 1.13 -28.39
N ASP A 246 6.31 0.46 -27.63
CA ASP A 246 5.71 1.08 -26.44
C ASP A 246 6.68 1.13 -25.25
N ILE A 247 6.55 2.19 -24.47
CA ILE A 247 7.39 2.50 -23.31
C ILE A 247 6.45 2.85 -22.15
N VAL A 248 6.40 2.01 -21.13
CA VAL A 248 5.43 2.10 -20.03
C VAL A 248 6.09 2.67 -18.78
N CYS A 249 5.71 3.87 -18.36
CA CYS A 249 6.05 4.35 -17.02
C CYS A 249 5.22 3.59 -15.98
N CYS A 250 5.89 2.82 -15.12
CA CYS A 250 5.27 1.98 -14.10
C CYS A 250 5.69 2.38 -12.67
N PRO A 251 5.03 3.41 -12.10
CA PRO A 251 5.09 3.72 -10.67
C PRO A 251 4.52 2.64 -9.72
N PRO A 252 3.49 1.83 -10.09
CA PRO A 252 2.99 0.75 -9.23
C PRO A 252 4.09 -0.25 -8.83
N PRO A 253 4.10 -0.72 -7.57
CA PRO A 253 5.19 -1.54 -7.05
C PRO A 253 5.18 -2.97 -7.60
N LEU A 254 6.35 -3.51 -7.92
CA LEU A 254 6.55 -4.89 -8.41
C LEU A 254 6.17 -5.95 -7.36
N PHE A 255 6.23 -5.63 -6.06
CA PHE A 255 5.73 -6.55 -5.02
C PHE A 255 4.19 -6.72 -5.05
N HIS A 256 3.48 -5.89 -5.81
CA HIS A 256 2.04 -5.97 -5.99
C HIS A 256 1.71 -6.48 -7.40
N CYS A 257 0.62 -7.23 -7.53
CA CYS A 257 0.14 -7.80 -8.79
C CYS A 257 0.02 -6.78 -9.95
N PHE A 258 -0.28 -5.51 -9.62
CA PHE A 258 -0.24 -4.38 -10.56
C PHE A 258 1.15 -4.21 -11.18
N GLY A 259 2.21 -3.96 -10.40
CA GLY A 259 3.53 -3.73 -10.95
C GLY A 259 4.08 -4.96 -11.69
N CYS A 260 3.98 -6.15 -11.10
CA CYS A 260 4.60 -7.35 -11.69
C CYS A 260 3.84 -7.96 -12.87
N ILE A 261 2.50 -7.93 -12.91
CA ILE A 261 1.74 -8.55 -14.02
C ILE A 261 1.21 -7.52 -15.00
N LEU A 262 0.45 -6.51 -14.53
CA LEU A 262 -0.12 -5.49 -15.43
C LEU A 262 0.98 -4.65 -16.06
N GLY A 263 2.03 -4.34 -15.31
CA GLY A 263 3.25 -3.70 -15.79
C GLY A 263 4.17 -4.71 -16.45
N TYR A 264 5.00 -5.36 -15.64
CA TYR A 264 6.21 -6.00 -16.12
C TYR A 264 5.96 -7.22 -17.02
N MET A 265 5.00 -8.10 -16.68
CA MET A 265 4.64 -9.21 -17.57
C MET A 265 4.02 -8.71 -18.88
N ALA A 266 3.14 -7.70 -18.83
CA ALA A 266 2.48 -7.19 -20.03
C ALA A 266 3.46 -6.50 -21.01
N THR A 267 4.46 -5.75 -20.52
CA THR A 267 5.50 -5.22 -21.41
C THR A 267 6.39 -6.32 -21.95
N ALA A 268 6.79 -7.27 -21.09
CA ALA A 268 7.71 -8.34 -21.46
C ALA A 268 7.15 -9.31 -22.49
N THR A 269 5.83 -9.52 -22.53
CA THR A 269 5.16 -10.35 -23.55
C THR A 269 5.05 -9.70 -24.93
N HIS A 270 5.32 -8.39 -25.04
CA HIS A 270 5.18 -7.61 -26.27
C HIS A 270 6.50 -7.05 -26.81
N GLY A 271 7.63 -7.30 -26.14
CA GLY A 271 8.92 -6.68 -26.48
C GLY A 271 8.97 -5.17 -26.21
N SER A 272 8.01 -4.64 -25.44
CA SER A 272 7.90 -3.23 -25.02
C SER A 272 8.87 -2.93 -23.87
N ALA A 273 9.16 -1.66 -23.62
CA ALA A 273 9.98 -1.26 -22.47
C ALA A 273 9.11 -0.93 -21.24
N ILE A 274 9.60 -1.25 -20.04
CA ILE A 274 9.07 -0.74 -18.76
C ILE A 274 10.06 0.23 -18.11
N VAL A 275 9.54 1.32 -17.53
CA VAL A 275 10.33 2.36 -16.85
C VAL A 275 9.93 2.43 -15.38
N PHE A 276 10.89 2.22 -14.48
CA PHE A 276 10.75 2.41 -13.04
C PHE A 276 11.21 3.83 -12.65
N PRO A 277 10.30 4.76 -12.33
CA PRO A 277 10.67 6.15 -12.04
C PRO A 277 11.49 6.28 -10.74
N ALA A 278 11.18 5.46 -9.73
CA ALA A 278 11.80 5.39 -8.41
C ALA A 278 11.53 4.01 -7.78
N GLU A 279 12.26 3.63 -6.73
CA GLU A 279 12.02 2.37 -5.99
C GLU A 279 10.61 2.25 -5.40
N SER A 280 10.05 3.39 -4.99
CA SER A 280 8.69 3.52 -4.50
C SER A 280 8.06 4.80 -5.04
N PHE A 281 6.74 4.91 -4.97
CA PHE A 281 6.00 5.97 -5.64
C PHE A 281 6.50 7.39 -5.32
N ASN A 282 6.82 8.15 -6.38
CA ASN A 282 7.20 9.55 -6.34
C ASN A 282 6.66 10.23 -7.60
N ALA A 283 5.70 11.16 -7.46
CA ALA A 283 5.01 11.77 -8.58
C ALA A 283 5.93 12.66 -9.45
N ILE A 284 6.89 13.38 -8.86
CA ILE A 284 7.87 14.17 -9.63
C ILE A 284 8.77 13.25 -10.47
N ALA A 285 9.26 12.16 -9.88
CA ALA A 285 10.07 11.18 -10.61
C ALA A 285 9.27 10.48 -11.72
N THR A 286 7.96 10.26 -11.50
CA THR A 286 7.03 9.69 -12.49
C THR A 286 6.86 10.60 -13.69
N LEU A 287 6.51 11.87 -13.47
CA LEU A 287 6.33 12.85 -14.56
C LEU A 287 7.63 13.05 -15.35
N LYS A 288 8.78 13.13 -14.65
CA LYS A 288 10.10 13.21 -15.30
C LYS A 288 10.45 11.95 -16.10
N ALA A 289 10.13 10.75 -15.60
CA ALA A 289 10.33 9.52 -16.36
C ALA A 289 9.51 9.49 -17.66
N VAL A 290 8.26 9.97 -17.62
CA VAL A 290 7.42 10.11 -18.82
C VAL A 290 8.07 11.05 -19.84
N GLN A 291 8.60 12.18 -19.38
CA GLN A 291 9.23 13.20 -20.22
C GLN A 291 10.56 12.73 -20.84
N GLU A 292 11.44 12.17 -20.02
CA GLU A 292 12.80 11.79 -20.38
C GLU A 292 12.84 10.56 -21.30
N GLU A 293 12.07 9.51 -20.99
CA GLU A 293 12.01 8.28 -21.81
C GLU A 293 10.90 8.33 -22.87
N LYS A 294 10.16 9.46 -23.00
CA LYS A 294 9.04 9.65 -23.95
C LYS A 294 8.01 8.52 -23.87
N CYS A 295 7.55 8.22 -22.65
CA CYS A 295 6.67 7.08 -22.40
C CYS A 295 5.38 7.17 -23.24
N THR A 296 4.94 6.03 -23.79
CA THR A 296 3.68 5.89 -24.53
C THR A 296 2.52 5.48 -23.63
N ALA A 297 2.81 4.91 -22.46
CA ALA A 297 1.82 4.62 -21.43
C ALA A 297 2.27 5.06 -20.03
N LEU A 298 1.28 5.42 -19.21
CA LEU A 298 1.47 5.75 -17.79
C LEU A 298 0.45 5.00 -16.94
N TYR A 299 0.92 4.34 -15.89
CA TYR A 299 0.09 3.55 -14.98
C TYR A 299 -0.02 4.20 -13.61
N GLY A 300 -1.16 4.01 -12.95
CA GLY A 300 -1.33 4.45 -11.58
C GLY A 300 -2.60 3.95 -10.91
N VAL A 301 -2.69 4.21 -9.61
CA VAL A 301 -3.97 4.23 -8.88
C VAL A 301 -4.50 5.67 -8.85
N PRO A 302 -5.80 5.92 -8.65
CA PRO A 302 -6.37 7.28 -8.69
C PRO A 302 -5.63 8.33 -7.84
N THR A 303 -5.11 7.97 -6.67
CA THR A 303 -4.37 8.92 -5.81
C THR A 303 -2.99 9.31 -6.36
N MET A 304 -2.35 8.47 -7.18
CA MET A 304 -1.07 8.80 -7.84
C MET A 304 -1.32 9.86 -8.92
N PHE A 305 -2.32 9.59 -9.76
CA PHE A 305 -2.77 10.49 -10.82
C PHE A 305 -3.24 11.86 -10.32
N VAL A 306 -3.92 11.92 -9.17
CA VAL A 306 -4.31 13.20 -8.55
C VAL A 306 -3.08 14.03 -8.19
N GLU A 307 -2.10 13.44 -7.51
CA GLU A 307 -0.85 14.11 -7.10
C GLU A 307 0.00 14.55 -8.30
N GLU A 308 0.05 13.74 -9.36
CA GLU A 308 0.71 14.07 -10.63
C GLU A 308 0.02 15.26 -11.33
N LEU A 309 -1.31 15.32 -11.33
CA LEU A 309 -2.07 16.43 -11.90
C LEU A 309 -1.95 17.72 -11.06
N GLU A 310 -1.87 17.60 -9.73
CA GLU A 310 -1.65 18.72 -8.81
C GLU A 310 -0.26 19.34 -9.03
N LEU A 311 0.81 18.54 -9.15
CA LEU A 311 2.15 19.03 -9.48
C LEU A 311 2.26 19.77 -10.82
N LEU A 312 1.45 19.39 -11.81
CA LEU A 312 1.38 20.07 -13.10
C LEU A 312 0.58 21.38 -13.02
N ALA A 313 -0.52 21.40 -12.26
CA ALA A 313 -1.31 22.61 -12.03
C ALA A 313 -0.51 23.69 -11.28
N ASP A 314 0.29 23.27 -10.29
CA ASP A 314 1.20 24.11 -9.52
C ASP A 314 2.46 24.58 -10.26
N GLY A 315 2.69 24.08 -11.49
CA GLY A 315 3.92 24.32 -12.25
C GLY A 315 5.19 23.77 -11.59
N LYS A 316 5.09 22.78 -10.68
CA LYS A 316 6.27 22.11 -10.09
C LYS A 316 7.02 21.25 -11.11
N VAL A 317 6.31 20.78 -12.13
CA VAL A 317 6.86 20.08 -13.30
C VAL A 317 6.32 20.77 -14.57
N PRO A 318 7.16 21.06 -15.58
CA PRO A 318 6.69 21.64 -16.84
C PRO A 318 5.66 20.76 -17.55
N HIS A 319 4.67 21.38 -18.21
CA HIS A 319 3.70 20.66 -19.04
C HIS A 319 4.27 20.39 -20.44
N GLU A 320 5.16 19.40 -20.54
CA GLU A 320 5.78 18.96 -21.80
C GLU A 320 5.95 17.44 -21.84
N GLY A 321 6.24 16.87 -23.00
CA GLY A 321 6.49 15.43 -23.19
C GLY A 321 5.24 14.52 -23.18
N PHE A 322 4.13 14.98 -22.60
CA PHE A 322 2.89 14.19 -22.51
C PHE A 322 2.23 13.88 -23.87
N GLN A 323 2.63 14.53 -24.97
CA GLN A 323 2.12 14.22 -26.31
C GLN A 323 2.51 12.82 -26.84
N TYR A 324 3.48 12.14 -26.21
CA TYR A 324 3.84 10.77 -26.55
C TYR A 324 2.96 9.72 -25.84
N LEU A 325 2.35 10.08 -24.70
CA LEU A 325 1.38 9.22 -24.02
C LEU A 325 0.15 9.02 -24.91
N ARG A 326 -0.38 7.80 -24.92
CA ARG A 326 -1.67 7.45 -25.54
C ARG A 326 -2.59 6.69 -24.60
N THR A 327 -2.04 5.73 -23.85
CA THR A 327 -2.78 4.70 -23.10
C THR A 327 -2.22 4.52 -21.69
N GLY A 328 -2.80 3.59 -20.94
CA GLY A 328 -2.35 3.23 -19.60
C GLY A 328 -3.39 2.41 -18.86
N ILE A 329 -3.15 2.22 -17.57
CA ILE A 329 -4.10 1.59 -16.65
C ILE A 329 -4.32 2.51 -15.45
N ALA A 330 -5.59 2.80 -15.17
CA ALA A 330 -6.05 3.32 -13.88
C ALA A 330 -6.84 2.22 -13.16
N ALA A 331 -6.29 1.70 -12.06
CA ALA A 331 -6.86 0.54 -11.35
C ALA A 331 -6.55 0.56 -9.85
N GLY A 332 -6.92 -0.52 -9.13
CA GLY A 332 -6.70 -0.67 -7.68
C GLY A 332 -7.80 -0.06 -6.80
N SER A 333 -8.58 0.88 -7.33
CA SER A 333 -9.84 1.37 -6.77
C SER A 333 -10.73 1.91 -7.89
N SER A 334 -12.00 2.21 -7.57
CA SER A 334 -12.89 2.95 -8.47
C SER A 334 -12.24 4.27 -8.92
N VAL A 335 -12.35 4.60 -10.21
CA VAL A 335 -11.74 5.80 -10.80
C VAL A 335 -12.84 6.85 -11.07
N PRO A 336 -12.82 8.03 -10.44
CA PRO A 336 -13.86 9.04 -10.66
C PRO A 336 -13.90 9.52 -12.12
N ALA A 337 -15.11 9.72 -12.65
CA ALA A 337 -15.33 10.21 -14.02
C ALA A 337 -14.59 11.52 -14.33
N GLU A 338 -14.55 12.45 -13.37
CA GLU A 338 -13.83 13.72 -13.52
C GLU A 338 -12.31 13.54 -13.51
N LEU A 339 -11.78 12.52 -12.83
CA LEU A 339 -10.36 12.18 -12.92
C LEU A 339 -10.04 11.62 -14.32
N MET A 340 -10.86 10.72 -14.85
CA MET A 340 -10.70 10.20 -16.22
C MET A 340 -10.69 11.33 -17.27
N LYS A 341 -11.60 12.30 -17.16
CA LYS A 341 -11.64 13.49 -18.04
C LYS A 341 -10.36 14.34 -17.93
N LYS A 342 -9.85 14.55 -16.72
CA LYS A 342 -8.59 15.28 -16.49
C LYS A 342 -7.39 14.51 -17.06
N LEU A 343 -7.32 13.20 -16.90
CA LEU A 343 -6.23 12.37 -17.46
C LEU A 343 -6.20 12.40 -18.98
N HIS A 344 -7.36 12.27 -19.63
CA HIS A 344 -7.50 12.45 -21.08
C HIS A 344 -7.01 13.84 -21.52
N LYS A 345 -7.50 14.91 -20.88
CA LYS A 345 -7.23 16.30 -21.29
C LYS A 345 -5.79 16.76 -21.01
N THR A 346 -5.23 16.39 -19.86
CA THR A 346 -3.95 16.94 -19.37
C THR A 346 -2.77 16.02 -19.69
N LEU A 347 -2.94 14.69 -19.68
CA LEU A 347 -1.84 13.74 -19.88
C LEU A 347 -1.93 12.98 -21.22
N ASN A 348 -2.83 13.39 -22.13
CA ASN A 348 -3.08 12.73 -23.42
C ASN A 348 -3.46 11.23 -23.31
N LEU A 349 -3.93 10.78 -22.14
CA LEU A 349 -4.31 9.39 -21.86
C LEU A 349 -5.69 9.07 -22.47
N THR A 350 -5.82 9.25 -23.78
CA THR A 350 -7.09 9.16 -24.52
C THR A 350 -7.56 7.71 -24.68
N GLU A 351 -6.62 6.78 -24.74
CA GLU A 351 -6.82 5.32 -24.81
C GLU A 351 -6.73 4.64 -23.43
N LEU A 352 -6.75 5.40 -22.33
CA LEU A 352 -6.68 4.88 -20.95
C LEU A 352 -7.70 3.77 -20.71
N THR A 353 -7.25 2.67 -20.10
CA THR A 353 -8.08 1.50 -19.81
C THR A 353 -8.31 1.32 -18.30
N ILE A 354 -9.46 0.74 -17.97
CA ILE A 354 -9.82 0.29 -16.63
C ILE A 354 -9.83 -1.23 -16.63
N CYS A 355 -9.33 -1.84 -15.56
CA CYS A 355 -9.36 -3.28 -15.35
C CYS A 355 -9.84 -3.64 -13.94
N TYR A 356 -10.43 -4.83 -13.82
CA TYR A 356 -10.83 -5.43 -12.56
C TYR A 356 -10.31 -6.86 -12.43
N GLY A 357 -9.90 -7.16 -11.21
CA GLY A 357 -9.65 -8.49 -10.70
C GLY A 357 -8.98 -8.37 -9.34
N MET A 358 -8.50 -9.51 -8.85
CA MET A 358 -7.80 -9.65 -7.58
C MET A 358 -6.60 -10.58 -7.77
N THR A 359 -5.68 -10.60 -6.82
CA THR A 359 -4.47 -11.43 -6.90
C THR A 359 -4.80 -12.90 -7.17
N GLU A 360 -5.80 -13.44 -6.49
CA GLU A 360 -6.31 -14.81 -6.67
C GLU A 360 -6.87 -15.11 -8.08
N THR A 361 -7.09 -14.09 -8.90
CA THR A 361 -7.62 -14.22 -10.27
C THR A 361 -6.57 -13.81 -11.30
N SER A 362 -5.27 -13.94 -10.99
CA SER A 362 -4.12 -13.49 -11.80
C SER A 362 -4.40 -12.14 -12.46
N PRO A 363 -4.05 -11.04 -11.78
CA PRO A 363 -4.87 -9.89 -11.37
C PRO A 363 -6.02 -9.32 -12.24
N VAL A 364 -6.26 -9.74 -13.48
CA VAL A 364 -7.29 -9.13 -14.35
C VAL A 364 -8.28 -10.17 -14.89
N SER A 365 -9.52 -10.12 -14.42
CA SER A 365 -10.66 -10.93 -14.92
C SER A 365 -11.47 -10.21 -15.99
N ALA A 366 -11.57 -8.87 -15.93
CA ALA A 366 -12.26 -8.03 -16.88
C ALA A 366 -11.47 -6.74 -17.15
N MET A 367 -11.51 -6.23 -18.38
CA MET A 367 -10.78 -5.04 -18.79
C MET A 367 -11.46 -4.33 -19.95
N THR A 368 -11.43 -3.01 -19.97
CA THR A 368 -11.88 -2.21 -21.12
C THR A 368 -10.84 -2.23 -22.23
N THR A 369 -11.26 -2.14 -23.48
CA THR A 369 -10.36 -1.94 -24.63
C THR A 369 -10.12 -0.44 -24.89
N THR A 370 -9.05 -0.08 -25.59
CA THR A 370 -8.82 1.31 -26.07
C THR A 370 -9.96 1.85 -26.95
N HIS A 371 -10.69 0.94 -27.61
CA HIS A 371 -11.80 1.22 -28.52
C HIS A 371 -13.17 1.26 -27.84
N ASP A 372 -13.27 0.90 -26.55
CA ASP A 372 -14.55 0.94 -25.84
C ASP A 372 -15.04 2.39 -25.71
N PRO A 373 -16.36 2.63 -25.83
CA PRO A 373 -16.95 3.96 -25.63
C PRO A 373 -16.49 4.56 -24.30
N ILE A 374 -16.14 5.86 -24.31
CA ILE A 374 -15.58 6.54 -23.13
C ILE A 374 -16.51 6.43 -21.91
N GLU A 375 -17.84 6.41 -22.12
CA GLU A 375 -18.82 6.16 -21.07
C GLU A 375 -18.64 4.77 -20.42
N LYS A 376 -18.47 3.70 -21.22
CA LYS A 376 -18.20 2.35 -20.70
C LYS A 376 -16.85 2.27 -19.99
N ARG A 377 -15.85 3.03 -20.45
CA ARG A 377 -14.54 3.18 -19.77
C ARG A 377 -14.60 4.00 -18.46
N ILE A 378 -15.73 4.64 -18.16
CA ILE A 378 -15.96 5.38 -16.91
C ILE A 378 -16.89 4.61 -15.96
N THR A 379 -17.92 3.94 -16.49
CA THR A 379 -19.02 3.34 -15.70
C THR A 379 -18.87 1.84 -15.46
N SER A 380 -17.89 1.19 -16.10
CA SER A 380 -17.68 -0.25 -16.03
C SER A 380 -16.19 -0.59 -15.91
N VAL A 381 -15.90 -1.84 -15.54
CA VAL A 381 -14.54 -2.40 -15.55
C VAL A 381 -14.26 -3.17 -16.86
N GLY A 382 -15.07 -2.92 -17.89
CA GLY A 382 -14.95 -3.55 -19.21
C GLY A 382 -15.63 -4.91 -19.31
N ARG A 383 -15.13 -5.72 -20.25
CA ARG A 383 -15.62 -7.07 -20.54
C ARG A 383 -14.58 -8.12 -20.12
N LEU A 384 -15.04 -9.35 -19.90
CA LEU A 384 -14.18 -10.49 -19.58
C LEU A 384 -12.98 -10.64 -20.54
N MET A 385 -11.86 -11.08 -19.99
CA MET A 385 -10.68 -11.44 -20.80
C MET A 385 -10.94 -12.72 -21.61
N PRO A 386 -10.19 -13.00 -22.69
CA PRO A 386 -10.30 -14.26 -23.42
C PRO A 386 -10.15 -15.50 -22.51
N HIS A 387 -10.95 -16.53 -22.75
CA HIS A 387 -11.03 -17.78 -21.96
C HIS A 387 -11.44 -17.62 -20.50
N VAL A 388 -12.12 -16.52 -20.17
CA VAL A 388 -12.72 -16.28 -18.86
C VAL A 388 -14.23 -16.41 -18.96
N GLU A 389 -14.84 -16.94 -17.92
CA GLU A 389 -16.29 -17.02 -17.77
C GLU A 389 -16.68 -16.44 -16.42
N ALA A 390 -17.78 -15.69 -16.36
CA ALA A 390 -18.26 -15.13 -15.12
C ALA A 390 -19.79 -15.12 -15.07
N LYS A 391 -20.33 -15.28 -13.87
CA LYS A 391 -21.75 -15.17 -13.60
C LYS A 391 -21.99 -14.36 -12.33
N VAL A 392 -23.14 -13.70 -12.21
CA VAL A 392 -23.57 -13.06 -10.96
C VAL A 392 -24.58 -13.96 -10.27
N VAL A 393 -24.29 -14.34 -9.03
CA VAL A 393 -25.15 -15.23 -8.23
C VAL A 393 -25.78 -14.50 -7.05
N ASP A 394 -26.88 -15.04 -6.56
CA ASP A 394 -27.51 -14.56 -5.32
C ASP A 394 -26.54 -14.80 -4.13
N PRO A 395 -26.18 -13.76 -3.34
CA PRO A 395 -25.29 -13.91 -2.18
C PRO A 395 -25.85 -14.85 -1.09
N TYR A 396 -27.18 -15.00 -1.00
CA TYR A 396 -27.86 -15.86 -0.03
C TYR A 396 -28.12 -17.27 -0.58
N ASP A 397 -28.23 -17.42 -1.90
CA ASP A 397 -28.39 -18.71 -2.59
C ASP A 397 -27.50 -18.80 -3.83
N ARG A 398 -26.22 -19.13 -3.59
CA ARG A 398 -25.17 -19.24 -4.61
C ARG A 398 -25.46 -20.22 -5.75
N SER A 399 -26.51 -21.05 -5.66
CA SER A 399 -26.97 -21.89 -6.77
C SER A 399 -27.71 -21.08 -7.86
N LYS A 400 -28.31 -19.95 -7.49
CA LYS A 400 -29.09 -19.11 -8.38
C LYS A 400 -28.21 -18.07 -9.07
N ILE A 401 -28.07 -18.21 -10.38
CA ILE A 401 -27.65 -17.11 -11.25
C ILE A 401 -28.77 -16.07 -11.27
N LEU A 402 -28.43 -14.79 -11.24
CA LEU A 402 -29.42 -13.70 -11.27
C LEU A 402 -29.82 -13.31 -12.72
N PRO A 403 -30.82 -12.45 -12.91
CA PRO A 403 -31.05 -11.79 -14.19
C PRO A 403 -29.90 -10.84 -14.57
N VAL A 404 -29.90 -10.42 -15.83
CA VAL A 404 -29.00 -9.38 -16.34
C VAL A 404 -29.28 -8.05 -15.60
N ASP A 405 -28.27 -7.21 -15.43
CA ASP A 405 -28.33 -5.92 -14.70
C ASP A 405 -28.80 -6.01 -13.22
N THR A 406 -28.86 -7.22 -12.66
CA THR A 406 -29.19 -7.45 -11.24
C THR A 406 -27.92 -7.58 -10.41
N LYS A 407 -27.87 -6.89 -9.26
CA LYS A 407 -26.74 -6.94 -8.31
C LYS A 407 -26.64 -8.30 -7.61
N GLY A 408 -25.42 -8.82 -7.46
CA GLY A 408 -25.13 -10.02 -6.66
C GLY A 408 -23.63 -10.29 -6.60
N GLU A 409 -23.24 -11.48 -6.12
CA GLU A 409 -21.82 -11.88 -6.04
C GLU A 409 -21.27 -12.22 -7.42
N LEU A 410 -20.17 -11.58 -7.81
CA LEU A 410 -19.43 -11.97 -9.01
C LEU A 410 -18.65 -13.26 -8.74
N VAL A 411 -18.81 -14.25 -9.61
CA VAL A 411 -18.01 -15.49 -9.56
C VAL A 411 -17.39 -15.75 -10.93
N VAL A 412 -16.11 -16.15 -10.94
CA VAL A 412 -15.27 -16.23 -12.14
C VAL A 412 -14.66 -17.62 -12.31
N SER A 413 -14.44 -18.04 -13.56
CA SER A 413 -13.81 -19.30 -13.92
C SER A 413 -12.93 -19.11 -15.16
N GLY A 414 -11.86 -19.87 -15.29
CA GLY A 414 -10.94 -19.78 -16.43
C GLY A 414 -9.47 -19.97 -16.05
N TYR A 415 -8.58 -19.69 -17.00
CA TYR A 415 -7.14 -19.93 -16.88
C TYR A 415 -6.43 -19.14 -15.77
N LEU A 416 -7.02 -18.01 -15.37
CA LEU A 416 -6.45 -16.99 -14.50
C LEU A 416 -6.63 -17.28 -13.01
N VAL A 417 -7.57 -18.16 -12.67
CA VAL A 417 -7.88 -18.49 -11.28
C VAL A 417 -6.67 -19.17 -10.64
N MET A 418 -6.31 -18.75 -9.42
CA MET A 418 -5.21 -19.31 -8.65
C MET A 418 -5.36 -20.83 -8.48
N LYS A 419 -4.24 -21.50 -8.22
CA LYS A 419 -4.24 -22.92 -7.93
C LYS A 419 -4.86 -23.23 -6.57
N GLU A 420 -4.46 -22.46 -5.55
CA GLU A 420 -4.87 -22.60 -4.14
C GLU A 420 -4.37 -21.42 -3.30
N TYR A 421 -4.85 -21.32 -2.06
CA TYR A 421 -4.12 -20.64 -0.99
C TYR A 421 -3.12 -21.62 -0.34
N TRP A 422 -1.84 -21.25 -0.30
CA TRP A 422 -0.75 -22.09 0.21
C TRP A 422 -1.03 -22.57 1.65
N GLY A 423 -0.93 -23.88 1.88
CA GLY A 423 -1.14 -24.49 3.19
C GLY A 423 -2.54 -24.28 3.79
N ALA A 424 -3.52 -23.81 3.01
CA ALA A 424 -4.85 -23.42 3.50
C ALA A 424 -5.98 -24.04 2.64
N PRO A 425 -6.14 -25.39 2.65
CA PRO A 425 -7.13 -26.08 1.83
C PRO A 425 -8.58 -25.69 2.16
N GLU A 426 -8.91 -25.47 3.44
CA GLU A 426 -10.23 -25.01 3.87
C GLU A 426 -10.57 -23.63 3.28
N ARG A 427 -9.64 -22.67 3.42
CA ARG A 427 -9.78 -21.31 2.84
C ARG A 427 -9.82 -21.32 1.31
N THR A 428 -9.24 -22.34 0.69
CA THR A 428 -9.33 -22.55 -0.76
C THR A 428 -10.72 -23.04 -1.12
N ALA A 429 -11.23 -24.08 -0.44
CA ALA A 429 -12.57 -24.62 -0.66
C ALA A 429 -13.71 -23.63 -0.35
N GLU A 430 -13.52 -22.69 0.58
CA GLU A 430 -14.46 -21.58 0.86
C GLU A 430 -14.77 -20.71 -0.36
N VAL A 431 -13.82 -20.57 -1.29
CA VAL A 431 -13.94 -19.67 -2.46
C VAL A 431 -13.87 -20.40 -3.79
N MET A 432 -13.23 -21.57 -3.88
CA MET A 432 -13.07 -22.39 -5.09
C MET A 432 -14.10 -23.51 -5.11
N VAL A 433 -15.32 -23.18 -5.56
CA VAL A 433 -16.47 -24.09 -5.55
C VAL A 433 -16.59 -24.82 -6.88
N LYS A 434 -16.79 -26.13 -6.86
CA LYS A 434 -17.10 -26.92 -8.06
C LYS A 434 -18.60 -26.94 -8.32
N ASP A 435 -19.00 -26.80 -9.58
CA ASP A 435 -20.36 -27.12 -10.00
C ASP A 435 -20.56 -28.62 -10.29
N GLU A 436 -21.76 -28.99 -10.71
CA GLU A 436 -22.17 -30.37 -11.01
C GLU A 436 -21.36 -31.01 -12.15
N GLU A 437 -20.82 -30.19 -13.07
CA GLU A 437 -19.93 -30.63 -14.17
C GLU A 437 -18.46 -30.73 -13.71
N GLY A 438 -18.16 -30.39 -12.46
CA GLY A 438 -16.83 -30.40 -11.86
C GLY A 438 -15.98 -29.17 -12.20
N LYS A 439 -16.54 -28.17 -12.88
CA LYS A 439 -15.86 -26.92 -13.23
C LYS A 439 -15.73 -26.05 -11.99
N VAL A 440 -14.53 -25.49 -11.79
CA VAL A 440 -14.22 -24.65 -10.62
C VAL A 440 -14.62 -23.20 -10.90
N TRP A 441 -15.41 -22.64 -9.99
CA TRP A 441 -15.80 -21.24 -9.91
C TRP A 441 -15.17 -20.62 -8.67
N MET A 442 -14.47 -19.50 -8.85
CA MET A 442 -13.97 -18.69 -7.75
C MET A 442 -15.00 -17.61 -7.38
N HIS A 443 -15.44 -17.61 -6.13
CA HIS A 443 -16.21 -16.52 -5.54
C HIS A 443 -15.28 -15.35 -5.18
N THR A 444 -15.50 -14.16 -5.77
CA THR A 444 -14.62 -13.00 -5.51
C THR A 444 -14.95 -12.29 -4.19
N GLY A 445 -16.20 -12.37 -3.74
CA GLY A 445 -16.73 -11.60 -2.60
C GLY A 445 -17.01 -10.12 -2.93
N ASP A 446 -16.82 -9.70 -4.19
CA ASP A 446 -17.21 -8.39 -4.69
C ASP A 446 -18.64 -8.45 -5.27
N GLU A 447 -19.42 -7.39 -5.06
CA GLU A 447 -20.76 -7.25 -5.67
C GLU A 447 -20.63 -6.62 -7.05
N ALA A 448 -21.34 -7.18 -8.04
CA ALA A 448 -21.34 -6.67 -9.40
C ALA A 448 -22.69 -6.82 -10.10
N THR A 449 -22.80 -6.14 -11.25
CA THR A 449 -23.79 -6.41 -12.29
C THR A 449 -23.09 -6.82 -13.59
N ILE A 450 -23.76 -7.63 -14.41
CA ILE A 450 -23.38 -7.89 -15.81
C ILE A 450 -24.53 -7.42 -16.69
N SER A 451 -24.22 -6.53 -17.61
CA SER A 451 -25.16 -5.92 -18.55
C SER A 451 -25.38 -6.77 -19.81
N ALA A 452 -26.45 -6.48 -20.56
CA ALA A 452 -26.83 -7.26 -21.75
C ALA A 452 -25.76 -7.27 -22.86
N ASP A 453 -24.94 -6.22 -22.93
CA ASP A 453 -23.79 -6.12 -23.83
C ASP A 453 -22.47 -6.61 -23.20
N GLY A 454 -22.54 -7.30 -22.06
CA GLY A 454 -21.46 -8.05 -21.44
C GLY A 454 -20.46 -7.22 -20.63
N TYR A 455 -20.70 -5.92 -20.43
CA TYR A 455 -19.88 -5.10 -19.53
C TYR A 455 -20.21 -5.41 -18.07
N ILE A 456 -19.18 -5.36 -17.24
CA ILE A 456 -19.27 -5.64 -15.80
C ILE A 456 -19.10 -4.32 -15.04
N THR A 457 -19.98 -4.06 -14.07
CA THR A 457 -19.83 -2.92 -13.15
C THR A 457 -19.75 -3.46 -11.72
N ILE A 458 -18.66 -3.14 -11.02
CA ILE A 458 -18.49 -3.49 -9.61
C ILE A 458 -19.21 -2.45 -8.76
N THR A 459 -20.17 -2.89 -7.95
CA THR A 459 -21.05 -2.02 -7.16
C THR A 459 -20.64 -1.93 -5.70
N GLY A 460 -19.80 -2.86 -5.22
CA GLY A 460 -19.21 -2.80 -3.89
C GLY A 460 -18.50 -4.08 -3.49
N ARG A 461 -18.27 -4.25 -2.19
CA ARG A 461 -17.80 -5.50 -1.58
C ARG A 461 -18.84 -6.01 -0.61
N ILE A 462 -19.19 -7.30 -0.71
CA ILE A 462 -20.26 -7.88 0.10
C ILE A 462 -19.95 -7.78 1.60
N LYS A 463 -18.69 -7.97 1.98
CA LYS A 463 -18.21 -7.88 3.37
C LYS A 463 -18.09 -6.45 3.91
N ASP A 464 -18.20 -5.44 3.06
CA ASP A 464 -18.12 -4.03 3.44
C ASP A 464 -19.49 -3.32 3.36
N ILE A 465 -20.57 -4.06 3.07
CA ILE A 465 -21.94 -3.54 3.16
C ILE A 465 -22.25 -3.23 4.62
N ILE A 466 -22.68 -1.99 4.89
CA ILE A 466 -23.09 -1.53 6.21
C ILE A 466 -24.55 -1.90 6.42
N ILE A 467 -24.89 -2.62 7.48
CA ILE A 467 -26.25 -3.08 7.77
C ILE A 467 -26.86 -2.20 8.86
N ARG A 468 -27.48 -1.10 8.44
CA ARG A 468 -28.04 -0.07 9.34
C ARG A 468 -29.54 -0.27 9.52
N GLY A 469 -29.96 -0.82 10.67
CA GLY A 469 -31.37 -0.98 11.01
C GLY A 469 -32.16 -1.90 10.07
N GLY A 470 -31.47 -2.80 9.36
CA GLY A 470 -32.03 -3.68 8.33
C GLY A 470 -31.81 -3.20 6.89
N GLU A 471 -31.34 -1.98 6.68
CA GLU A 471 -31.00 -1.44 5.35
C GLU A 471 -29.55 -1.75 4.97
N ASN A 472 -29.32 -2.20 3.74
CA ASN A 472 -27.99 -2.46 3.17
C ASN A 472 -27.44 -1.18 2.52
N ILE A 473 -26.37 -0.63 3.10
CA ILE A 473 -25.73 0.61 2.64
C ILE A 473 -24.37 0.29 2.03
N HIS A 474 -24.15 0.69 0.78
CA HIS A 474 -22.86 0.51 0.09
C HIS A 474 -21.94 1.72 0.35
N PRO A 475 -20.76 1.55 0.98
CA PRO A 475 -19.85 2.67 1.26
C PRO A 475 -19.48 3.49 0.01
N LEU A 476 -19.26 2.81 -1.11
CA LEU A 476 -18.82 3.41 -2.38
C LEU A 476 -19.80 4.45 -2.94
N GLU A 477 -21.11 4.30 -2.67
CA GLU A 477 -22.12 5.28 -3.09
C GLU A 477 -21.91 6.64 -2.40
N ILE A 478 -21.62 6.58 -1.09
CA ILE A 478 -21.39 7.74 -0.23
C ILE A 478 -20.00 8.32 -0.49
N GLU A 479 -18.98 7.47 -0.70
CA GLU A 479 -17.63 7.88 -1.12
C GLU A 479 -17.67 8.66 -2.44
N ASN A 480 -18.34 8.12 -3.47
CA ASN A 480 -18.48 8.81 -4.76
C ASN A 480 -19.22 10.15 -4.64
N CYS A 481 -20.29 10.21 -3.83
CA CYS A 481 -21.00 11.45 -3.55
C CYS A 481 -20.08 12.50 -2.87
N LEU A 482 -19.28 12.08 -1.88
CA LEU A 482 -18.38 12.95 -1.14
C LEU A 482 -17.15 13.38 -1.94
N PHE A 483 -16.60 12.52 -2.80
CA PHE A 483 -15.53 12.88 -3.74
C PHE A 483 -15.92 13.99 -4.71
N ALA A 484 -17.22 14.17 -4.99
CA ALA A 484 -17.71 15.27 -5.82
C ALA A 484 -17.79 16.62 -5.09
N HIS A 485 -17.58 16.67 -3.75
CA HIS A 485 -17.61 17.92 -2.99
C HIS A 485 -16.28 18.69 -3.17
N PRO A 486 -16.30 20.01 -3.47
CA PRO A 486 -15.08 20.76 -3.79
C PRO A 486 -14.04 20.73 -2.68
N GLY A 487 -14.45 20.87 -1.41
CA GLY A 487 -13.56 20.80 -0.25
C GLY A 487 -12.98 19.42 0.11
N VAL A 488 -13.31 18.34 -0.61
CA VAL A 488 -12.84 16.97 -0.32
C VAL A 488 -11.66 16.61 -1.23
N SER A 489 -10.55 16.17 -0.62
CA SER A 489 -9.39 15.56 -1.30
C SER A 489 -9.52 14.04 -1.39
N ASN A 490 -9.95 13.40 -0.29
CA ASN A 490 -10.08 11.95 -0.21
C ASN A 490 -11.14 11.58 0.84
N VAL A 491 -11.76 10.41 0.71
CA VAL A 491 -12.78 9.92 1.63
C VAL A 491 -12.77 8.39 1.70
N ALA A 492 -13.05 7.84 2.88
CA ALA A 492 -13.44 6.45 3.05
C ALA A 492 -14.66 6.34 3.97
N VAL A 493 -15.57 5.42 3.66
CA VAL A 493 -16.81 5.19 4.42
C VAL A 493 -16.80 3.77 5.00
N VAL A 494 -17.24 3.63 6.25
CA VAL A 494 -17.31 2.35 6.96
C VAL A 494 -18.53 2.28 7.88
N GLY A 495 -18.94 1.06 8.19
CA GLY A 495 -19.87 0.78 9.28
C GLY A 495 -19.16 0.87 10.61
N VAL A 496 -19.78 1.52 11.59
CA VAL A 496 -19.35 1.51 13.00
C VAL A 496 -20.50 0.99 13.86
N PRO A 497 -20.24 0.18 14.92
CA PRO A 497 -21.28 -0.30 15.82
C PRO A 497 -22.14 0.83 16.40
N ASP A 498 -23.46 0.62 16.42
CA ASP A 498 -24.46 1.56 16.94
C ASP A 498 -25.51 0.79 17.76
N GLU A 499 -25.73 1.19 19.01
CA GLU A 499 -26.63 0.48 19.94
C GLU A 499 -28.09 0.42 19.48
N ARG A 500 -28.52 1.32 18.58
CA ARG A 500 -29.90 1.43 18.11
C ARG A 500 -30.10 0.77 16.74
N TYR A 501 -29.13 0.87 15.85
CA TYR A 501 -29.24 0.43 14.45
C TYR A 501 -28.38 -0.80 14.12
N GLY A 502 -27.62 -1.33 15.08
CA GLY A 502 -26.59 -2.36 14.84
C GLY A 502 -25.32 -1.72 14.30
N GLU A 503 -25.42 -1.05 13.15
CA GLU A 503 -24.37 -0.22 12.59
C GLU A 503 -24.88 1.18 12.21
N ALA A 504 -23.97 2.15 12.24
CA ALA A 504 -24.14 3.49 11.71
C ALA A 504 -23.06 3.80 10.66
N VAL A 505 -23.36 4.71 9.74
CA VAL A 505 -22.41 5.14 8.72
C VAL A 505 -21.46 6.21 9.29
N ALA A 506 -20.16 5.99 9.16
CA ALA A 506 -19.11 6.96 9.44
C ALA A 506 -18.28 7.25 8.17
N ALA A 507 -17.88 8.52 7.98
CA ALA A 507 -16.93 8.90 6.93
C ALA A 507 -15.66 9.51 7.52
N PHE A 508 -14.53 9.11 6.96
CA PHE A 508 -13.22 9.69 7.21
C PHE A 508 -12.86 10.56 6.01
N VAL A 509 -12.96 11.88 6.17
CA VAL A 509 -12.80 12.86 5.10
C VAL A 509 -11.44 13.55 5.25
N VAL A 510 -10.65 13.55 4.18
CA VAL A 510 -9.45 14.36 4.06
C VAL A 510 -9.82 15.65 3.32
N PRO A 511 -9.73 16.84 3.95
CA PRO A 511 -9.97 18.11 3.28
C PRO A 511 -8.93 18.37 2.18
N ARG A 512 -9.22 19.29 1.25
CA ARG A 512 -8.17 19.91 0.41
C ARG A 512 -7.39 20.92 1.25
N GLU A 513 -6.08 21.03 1.00
CA GLU A 513 -5.20 21.97 1.71
C GLU A 513 -5.31 23.42 1.19
N GLU A 514 -5.95 23.62 0.04
CA GLU A 514 -6.04 24.89 -0.71
C GLU A 514 -7.34 25.70 -0.47
N VAL A 515 -8.23 25.27 0.44
CA VAL A 515 -9.47 25.99 0.73
C VAL A 515 -9.33 26.92 1.95
N GLU A 516 -9.79 28.16 1.81
CA GLU A 516 -9.77 29.18 2.88
C GLU A 516 -10.51 28.74 4.15
N GLU A 517 -11.52 27.87 4.00
CA GLU A 517 -12.28 27.27 5.10
C GLU A 517 -12.27 25.74 4.98
N MET A 518 -11.84 25.06 6.05
CA MET A 518 -11.84 23.60 6.13
C MET A 518 -13.28 23.08 6.17
N ILE A 519 -13.58 22.11 5.29
CA ILE A 519 -14.90 21.47 5.23
C ILE A 519 -15.30 20.91 6.60
N THR A 520 -16.46 21.33 7.10
CA THR A 520 -16.98 20.93 8.42
C THR A 520 -17.81 19.66 8.32
N ALA A 521 -17.86 18.93 9.44
CA ALA A 521 -18.71 17.76 9.60
C ALA A 521 -20.18 17.97 9.18
N GLU A 522 -20.76 19.17 9.38
CA GLU A 522 -22.14 19.43 8.96
C GLU A 522 -22.27 19.75 7.47
N GLN A 523 -21.31 20.47 6.86
CA GLN A 523 -21.28 20.64 5.39
C GLN A 523 -21.21 19.28 4.67
N VAL A 524 -20.40 18.34 5.17
CA VAL A 524 -20.34 16.95 4.69
C VAL A 524 -21.71 16.26 4.80
N ARG A 525 -22.40 16.37 5.95
CA ARG A 525 -23.73 15.77 6.15
C ARG A 525 -24.80 16.39 5.28
N VAL A 526 -24.81 17.73 5.13
CA VAL A 526 -25.77 18.46 4.28
C VAL A 526 -25.59 18.03 2.83
N TRP A 527 -24.36 18.01 2.32
CA TRP A 527 -24.08 17.57 0.94
C TRP A 527 -24.56 16.14 0.64
N VAL A 528 -24.36 15.21 1.57
CA VAL A 528 -24.91 13.84 1.44
C VAL A 528 -26.43 13.85 1.50
N ARG A 529 -27.03 14.60 2.44
CA ARG A 529 -28.50 14.69 2.63
C ARG A 529 -29.23 15.34 1.45
N GLU A 530 -28.58 16.23 0.71
CA GLU A 530 -29.12 16.88 -0.50
C GLU A 530 -29.07 15.99 -1.74
N LYS A 531 -28.21 14.95 -1.74
CA LYS A 531 -27.90 14.14 -2.94
C LYS A 531 -28.25 12.67 -2.83
N LEU A 532 -28.33 12.15 -1.60
CA LEU A 532 -28.57 10.76 -1.28
C LEU A 532 -29.70 10.63 -0.24
N SER A 533 -30.33 9.45 -0.20
CA SER A 533 -31.44 9.14 0.70
C SER A 533 -31.08 9.31 2.19
N HIS A 534 -32.04 9.73 3.02
CA HIS A 534 -31.84 10.04 4.45
C HIS A 534 -31.13 8.94 5.28
N HIS A 535 -31.30 7.66 4.95
CA HIS A 535 -30.63 6.55 5.66
C HIS A 535 -29.12 6.47 5.39
N LEU A 536 -28.64 7.05 4.28
CA LEU A 536 -27.22 7.16 3.89
C LEU A 536 -26.49 8.32 4.60
N VAL A 537 -27.21 9.18 5.31
CA VAL A 537 -26.62 10.34 6.00
C VAL A 537 -25.80 9.91 7.21
N LEU A 538 -24.56 10.42 7.26
CA LEU A 538 -23.52 10.11 8.23
C LEU A 538 -23.93 10.49 9.66
N VAL A 539 -23.66 9.58 10.61
CA VAL A 539 -23.86 9.86 12.04
C VAL A 539 -22.57 10.44 12.65
N TRP A 540 -21.42 9.86 12.31
CA TRP A 540 -20.11 10.23 12.87
C TRP A 540 -19.13 10.75 11.82
N ASN A 541 -18.36 11.77 12.20
CA ASN A 541 -17.22 12.32 11.46
C ASN A 541 -16.08 12.54 12.46
N LEU A 542 -14.84 12.13 12.12
CA LEU A 542 -13.63 12.46 12.90
C LEU A 542 -12.76 13.38 12.05
N GLN A 543 -12.57 14.64 12.48
CA GLN A 543 -11.69 15.60 11.80
C GLN A 543 -10.29 15.68 12.43
N ASP A 544 -10.18 15.40 13.74
CA ASP A 544 -8.93 15.58 14.50
C ASP A 544 -8.14 14.27 14.63
N SER A 545 -7.15 14.05 13.73
CA SER A 545 -5.87 13.31 13.97
C SER A 545 -5.16 12.76 12.71
N MET A 546 -5.74 12.85 11.51
CA MET A 546 -5.25 12.11 10.32
C MET A 546 -4.00 12.67 9.59
N MET A 547 -3.21 13.57 10.19
CA MET A 547 -2.07 14.26 9.55
C MET A 547 -0.80 13.41 9.24
N SER A 548 -0.88 12.08 9.10
CA SER A 548 0.30 11.29 8.65
C SER A 548 0.04 9.89 8.07
N TYR A 549 -1.20 9.38 8.07
CA TYR A 549 -1.47 7.96 7.78
C TYR A 549 -2.53 7.75 6.70
N ARG A 550 -2.15 7.89 5.42
CA ARG A 550 -2.90 7.27 4.31
C ARG A 550 -2.57 5.76 4.24
N PHE A 551 -3.22 4.97 5.10
CA PHE A 551 -3.28 3.52 5.04
C PHE A 551 -4.73 3.05 4.89
N THR A 552 -4.94 1.82 4.43
CA THR A 552 -6.26 1.20 4.24
C THR A 552 -7.06 1.18 5.54
N LEU A 553 -8.01 2.12 5.69
CA LEU A 553 -8.74 2.40 6.95
C LEU A 553 -9.48 1.18 7.54
N LYS A 554 -9.89 0.22 6.69
CA LYS A 554 -10.53 -1.05 7.10
C LYS A 554 -9.70 -1.90 8.07
N ARG A 555 -8.41 -1.62 8.26
CA ARG A 555 -7.55 -2.36 9.21
C ARG A 555 -7.56 -1.84 10.64
N LEU A 556 -8.13 -0.66 10.90
CA LEU A 556 -8.12 -0.04 12.23
C LEU A 556 -9.38 -0.33 13.07
N TRP A 557 -10.43 -0.90 12.46
CA TRP A 557 -11.72 -1.12 13.11
C TRP A 557 -12.18 -2.58 13.05
N THR A 558 -11.31 -3.49 13.50
CA THR A 558 -11.75 -4.81 13.98
C THR A 558 -11.96 -4.75 15.51
N PRO A 559 -13.03 -5.34 16.08
CA PRO A 559 -13.36 -5.23 17.51
C PRO A 559 -12.31 -5.80 18.50
N GLU A 560 -11.29 -6.51 18.03
CA GLU A 560 -10.29 -7.20 18.87
C GLU A 560 -9.17 -6.29 19.42
N SER A 561 -9.20 -4.98 19.14
CA SER A 561 -8.21 -4.01 19.63
C SER A 561 -8.35 -3.64 21.13
N SER A 562 -9.09 -4.44 21.92
CA SER A 562 -9.33 -4.24 23.35
C SER A 562 -8.46 -5.09 24.30
N SER A 563 -7.59 -5.96 23.78
CA SER A 563 -6.66 -6.75 24.61
C SER A 563 -5.25 -6.91 24.03
N LEU A 564 -4.41 -5.89 24.23
CA LEU A 564 -2.95 -6.00 24.17
C LEU A 564 -2.34 -5.44 25.47
N LEU A 565 -2.30 -6.29 26.49
CA LEU A 565 -1.37 -6.17 27.61
C LEU A 565 -0.46 -7.41 27.61
N PRO A 566 0.84 -7.27 27.90
CA PRO A 566 1.76 -8.40 27.91
C PRO A 566 1.43 -9.36 29.05
N LEU A 567 1.60 -10.66 28.79
CA LEU A 567 1.66 -11.69 29.82
C LEU A 567 2.80 -11.39 30.80
N VAL A 568 2.45 -10.88 31.97
CA VAL A 568 3.30 -10.95 33.16
C VAL A 568 2.72 -12.04 34.04
N ASP A 569 3.50 -13.09 34.23
CA ASP A 569 3.12 -14.26 35.01
C ASP A 569 3.01 -13.88 36.50
N VAL A 570 1.80 -13.90 37.04
CA VAL A 570 1.53 -13.72 38.48
C VAL A 570 0.53 -14.77 38.93
N ASN A 571 1.04 -15.69 39.74
CA ASN A 571 0.40 -16.82 40.39
C ASN A 571 -1.10 -16.73 40.71
N HIS A 572 -1.76 -17.89 40.61
CA HIS A 572 -3.02 -18.25 41.27
C HIS A 572 -3.26 -17.52 42.60
N SER A 573 -4.36 -16.77 42.70
CA SER A 573 -5.47 -17.07 43.65
C SER A 573 -6.55 -15.98 43.63
N ILE A 574 -7.71 -16.29 44.22
CA ILE A 574 -8.82 -15.36 44.51
C ILE A 574 -9.61 -14.88 43.27
N CYS A 575 -10.49 -15.76 42.76
CA CYS A 575 -11.66 -15.34 41.99
C CYS A 575 -12.93 -15.95 42.61
N ALA A 576 -13.53 -15.25 43.58
CA ALA A 576 -14.88 -15.54 44.09
C ALA A 576 -15.40 -14.42 45.00
N LYS A 577 -16.31 -13.55 44.50
CA LYS A 577 -17.60 -13.19 45.16
C LYS A 577 -18.38 -12.03 44.50
N TYR A 578 -19.60 -12.37 44.10
CA TYR A 578 -20.82 -11.55 43.88
C TYR A 578 -20.99 -10.62 42.65
N PRO A 579 -22.23 -10.46 42.12
CA PRO A 579 -22.51 -9.81 40.83
C PRO A 579 -23.37 -8.53 40.91
N ARG A 580 -23.54 -7.87 39.75
CA ARG A 580 -24.58 -6.86 39.39
C ARG A 580 -24.78 -5.67 40.35
N HIS A 581 -24.40 -4.46 39.90
CA HIS A 581 -25.27 -3.27 39.93
C HIS A 581 -24.73 -2.21 38.95
N GLY A 582 -25.63 -1.47 38.28
CA GLY A 582 -25.26 -0.37 37.38
C GLY A 582 -25.18 0.97 38.10
N SER A 583 -24.23 1.83 37.70
CA SER A 583 -24.15 3.24 38.08
C SER A 583 -23.31 4.04 37.06
N PRO A 584 -23.72 5.24 36.62
CA PRO A 584 -23.01 6.02 35.60
C PRO A 584 -21.85 6.82 36.21
N ALA A 585 -20.70 6.16 36.46
CA ALA A 585 -19.53 6.80 37.08
C ALA A 585 -18.15 6.36 36.55
N CYS A 586 -18.07 5.60 35.45
CA CYS A 586 -16.78 5.08 34.92
C CYS A 586 -16.18 5.81 33.70
N LEU A 587 -16.87 6.78 33.10
CA LEU A 587 -16.37 7.47 31.89
C LEU A 587 -15.43 8.67 32.17
N SER A 588 -15.40 9.21 33.39
CA SER A 588 -14.55 10.35 33.75
C SER A 588 -13.12 9.98 34.17
N CYS A 589 -12.83 8.72 34.48
CA CYS A 589 -11.48 8.29 34.88
C CYS A 589 -10.60 7.77 33.73
N LEU A 590 -11.18 7.46 32.56
CA LEU A 590 -10.43 6.96 31.39
C LEU A 590 -9.79 8.05 30.52
N PHE A 591 -10.21 9.31 30.67
CA PHE A 591 -9.68 10.43 29.88
C PHE A 591 -8.39 11.07 30.45
N LEU A 592 -8.09 10.90 31.74
CA LEU A 592 -7.00 11.64 32.39
C LEU A 592 -5.62 10.94 32.32
N HIS A 593 -5.53 9.69 31.85
CA HIS A 593 -4.26 8.95 31.75
C HIS A 593 -3.62 9.00 30.34
N ARG A 594 -4.25 9.68 29.36
CA ARG A 594 -3.75 9.78 27.97
C ARG A 594 -3.13 11.13 27.61
N PHE A 595 -3.01 12.07 28.55
CA PHE A 595 -2.57 13.45 28.28
C PHE A 595 -1.29 13.90 29.00
N LEU A 596 -0.56 13.00 29.69
CA LEU A 596 0.62 13.33 30.51
C LEU A 596 1.95 12.65 30.11
N VAL A 597 2.08 12.22 28.84
CA VAL A 597 3.39 11.80 28.27
C VAL A 597 3.57 12.38 26.86
N SER A 598 3.68 13.71 26.76
CA SER A 598 4.25 14.41 25.58
C SER A 598 4.60 15.88 25.87
N ALA A 599 5.24 16.15 27.01
CA ALA A 599 5.85 17.44 27.29
C ALA A 599 7.05 17.23 28.22
N PHE A 600 8.26 17.45 27.71
CA PHE A 600 9.48 17.95 28.39
C PHE A 600 10.77 17.50 27.67
N THR A 601 11.18 18.30 26.68
CA THR A 601 12.61 18.52 26.37
C THR A 601 12.76 20.01 26.00
N PRO A 602 13.57 20.82 26.71
CA PRO A 602 13.63 22.26 26.44
C PRO A 602 14.53 22.59 25.24
N GLN A 603 14.06 23.45 24.34
CA GLN A 603 14.94 24.14 23.40
C GLN A 603 15.73 25.23 24.15
N ILE A 604 17.05 25.12 24.20
CA ILE A 604 17.93 26.18 24.71
C ILE A 604 18.21 27.17 23.58
N HIS A 605 17.59 28.35 23.63
CA HIS A 605 17.98 29.50 22.81
C HIS A 605 19.03 30.34 23.55
N GLY A 606 20.29 30.25 23.12
CA GLY A 606 21.36 31.11 23.61
C GLY A 606 21.41 32.45 22.87
N ARG A 607 21.00 33.55 23.53
CA ARG A 607 21.41 34.92 23.14
C ARG A 607 22.61 35.35 23.97
N GLY A 608 23.67 35.83 23.30
CA GLY A 608 24.86 36.45 23.88
C GLY A 608 25.22 37.74 23.11
N PRO A 609 26.00 38.67 23.72
CA PRO A 609 25.70 40.10 23.58
C PRO A 609 26.53 40.87 22.52
N ALA A 610 26.23 42.17 22.40
CA ALA A 610 26.59 43.03 21.27
C ALA A 610 27.85 43.89 21.46
N ARG A 611 28.32 44.42 20.31
CA ARG A 611 29.25 45.56 20.06
C ARG A 611 30.76 45.34 20.20
N ALA A 612 31.46 45.49 19.06
CA ALA A 612 32.54 46.46 18.89
C ALA A 612 32.68 46.88 17.40
N HIS A 613 33.42 47.96 17.14
CA HIS A 613 33.53 48.69 15.87
C HIS A 613 34.45 48.08 14.79
N GLU A 614 34.26 48.61 13.57
CA GLU A 614 35.20 48.86 12.46
C GLU A 614 34.94 48.03 11.18
N SER A 615 35.10 48.52 9.95
CA SER A 615 34.98 49.84 9.29
C SER A 615 35.20 49.58 7.78
N ALA A 616 34.96 50.60 6.93
CA ALA A 616 35.50 50.74 5.56
C ALA A 616 34.80 50.06 4.32
N THR A 617 34.02 50.91 3.64
CA THR A 617 34.15 51.29 2.21
C THR A 617 33.51 50.51 1.02
N ARG A 618 32.58 51.24 0.35
CA ARG A 618 32.51 51.65 -1.09
C ARG A 618 31.54 50.97 -2.07
N GLY A 619 30.89 51.81 -2.91
CA GLY A 619 30.09 51.48 -4.11
C GLY A 619 28.57 51.51 -3.87
N LEU A 620 27.83 52.63 -3.86
CA LEU A 620 27.73 53.73 -4.83
C LEU A 620 27.21 53.30 -6.23
N HIS A 621 25.89 53.33 -6.42
CA HIS A 621 25.26 54.21 -7.42
C HIS A 621 23.74 54.34 -7.19
N ALA A 622 23.20 55.51 -7.52
CA ALA A 622 21.77 55.84 -7.41
C ALA A 622 21.34 56.71 -8.60
N THR A 623 20.12 56.50 -9.09
CA THR A 623 19.25 57.47 -9.79
C THR A 623 17.90 56.77 -10.13
N LYS A 624 16.77 57.43 -10.40
CA LYS A 624 15.94 58.51 -9.77
C LYS A 624 14.81 58.80 -10.77
N ALA A 625 13.60 59.15 -10.29
CA ALA A 625 12.45 59.69 -11.05
C ALA A 625 11.79 58.74 -12.09
N SER A 626 10.49 58.83 -12.45
CA SER A 626 9.25 59.39 -11.83
C SER A 626 8.04 58.81 -12.65
N SER A 627 6.75 59.20 -12.59
CA SER A 627 5.95 60.24 -11.91
C SER A 627 4.44 59.95 -12.13
N THR A 628 3.56 60.46 -11.24
CA THR A 628 2.15 60.89 -11.48
C THR A 628 1.07 59.88 -11.97
N SER A 629 -0.21 59.94 -11.57
CA SER A 629 -0.96 60.70 -10.53
C SER A 629 -2.44 60.24 -10.49
N SER A 630 -3.25 60.83 -9.57
CA SER A 630 -4.74 60.87 -9.52
C SER A 630 -5.52 59.58 -9.24
N ASP A 631 -6.62 59.56 -8.47
CA ASP A 631 -7.19 60.58 -7.56
C ASP A 631 -8.09 59.94 -6.47
N GLU A 632 -8.61 60.77 -5.56
CA GLU A 632 -9.02 60.45 -4.18
C GLU A 632 -10.59 60.34 -4.02
N PRO A 633 -11.25 60.62 -2.86
CA PRO A 633 -11.94 59.61 -2.02
C PRO A 633 -13.47 59.81 -1.83
N GLN A 634 -14.12 59.07 -0.91
CA GLN A 634 -15.20 59.62 -0.06
C GLN A 634 -15.49 58.82 1.23
N THR A 635 -16.08 59.50 2.22
CA THR A 635 -16.22 59.09 3.64
C THR A 635 -17.65 59.27 4.19
N ILE A 636 -18.11 58.30 5.01
CA ILE A 636 -18.86 58.39 6.32
C ILE A 636 -20.06 59.39 6.37
N PRO A 637 -21.31 59.11 6.92
CA PRO A 637 -21.43 58.73 8.35
C PRO A 637 -22.72 58.11 8.97
N HIS A 638 -22.57 57.78 10.27
CA HIS A 638 -23.54 57.72 11.41
C HIS A 638 -24.74 56.73 11.46
N GLY A 639 -24.91 56.12 12.64
CA GLY A 639 -26.14 55.40 13.09
C GLY A 639 -27.12 56.31 13.86
N PRO A 640 -28.13 55.75 14.58
CA PRO A 640 -27.95 55.56 16.04
C PRO A 640 -28.73 54.40 16.74
N SER A 641 -28.20 54.02 17.92
CA SER A 641 -28.86 53.65 19.20
C SER A 641 -30.14 52.79 19.31
N PHE A 642 -30.10 51.76 20.17
CA PHE A 642 -30.98 51.63 21.36
C PHE A 642 -30.36 50.71 22.44
N VAL A 643 -30.84 50.77 23.69
CA VAL A 643 -30.07 50.44 24.91
C VAL A 643 -30.92 49.81 26.03
N PHE A 644 -30.38 48.75 26.67
CA PHE A 644 -30.68 48.13 27.99
C PHE A 644 -32.04 47.44 28.29
N GLY A 645 -32.01 46.37 29.13
CA GLY A 645 -33.23 45.74 29.69
C GLY A 645 -33.13 44.35 30.35
N GLU A 646 -32.07 44.03 31.10
CA GLU A 646 -31.87 42.92 32.08
C GLU A 646 -32.87 41.72 32.22
N ARG A 647 -32.32 40.49 32.32
CA ARG A 647 -32.25 39.72 33.59
C ARG A 647 -31.34 38.48 33.52
N ILE A 648 -30.46 38.32 34.52
CA ILE A 648 -29.60 37.16 34.78
C ILE A 648 -30.05 36.49 36.09
N PRO A 649 -29.89 35.16 36.24
CA PRO A 649 -29.48 34.58 37.52
C PRO A 649 -28.11 33.85 37.42
N PRO A 650 -27.27 33.82 38.48
CA PRO A 650 -25.84 33.51 38.35
C PRO A 650 -25.43 32.14 38.94
N LEU A 651 -24.68 31.31 38.20
CA LEU A 651 -24.07 30.10 38.80
C LEU A 651 -22.87 29.47 38.03
N VAL A 652 -22.05 30.24 37.30
CA VAL A 652 -20.88 29.69 36.55
C VAL A 652 -19.53 30.30 36.97
N HIS A 653 -19.49 31.52 37.51
CA HIS A 653 -18.21 32.20 37.86
C HIS A 653 -17.57 31.80 39.21
N PHE A 654 -18.14 30.87 39.98
CA PHE A 654 -17.55 30.42 41.24
C PHE A 654 -16.75 29.11 41.15
N VAL A 655 -16.91 28.34 40.07
CA VAL A 655 -16.24 27.02 39.90
C VAL A 655 -14.86 27.16 39.25
N VAL A 656 -14.68 28.11 38.33
CA VAL A 656 -13.43 28.30 37.58
C VAL A 656 -12.29 28.84 38.47
N TYR A 657 -12.60 29.65 39.49
CA TYR A 657 -11.58 30.29 40.33
C TYR A 657 -10.98 29.36 41.40
N ILE A 658 -11.66 28.27 41.77
CA ILE A 658 -11.15 27.28 42.75
C ILE A 658 -10.29 26.21 42.08
N PHE A 659 -10.60 25.81 40.83
CA PHE A 659 -9.84 24.79 40.11
C PHE A 659 -8.41 25.22 39.73
N LEU A 660 -8.18 26.51 39.52
CA LEU A 660 -6.86 27.08 39.17
C LEU A 660 -5.90 27.26 40.36
N HIS A 661 -6.30 26.92 41.59
CA HIS A 661 -5.44 27.02 42.78
C HIS A 661 -5.20 25.72 43.56
N LEU A 662 -5.90 24.62 43.24
CA LEU A 662 -5.72 23.33 43.93
C LEU A 662 -4.85 22.31 43.19
N CYS A 663 -4.53 22.52 41.90
CA CYS A 663 -3.77 21.55 41.09
C CYS A 663 -2.24 21.77 41.05
N ILE A 664 -1.71 22.87 41.63
CA ILE A 664 -0.27 23.21 41.57
C ILE A 664 0.53 22.66 42.77
N PHE A 665 -0.14 22.24 43.85
CA PHE A 665 0.54 21.82 45.09
C PHE A 665 1.04 20.35 45.21
N PRO A 666 0.62 19.35 44.41
CA PRO A 666 1.16 17.98 44.55
C PRO A 666 2.59 17.79 44.00
N GLN A 667 3.00 18.58 43.00
CA GLN A 667 4.23 18.32 42.24
C GLN A 667 5.52 18.74 42.98
N LEU A 668 5.42 19.65 43.97
CA LEU A 668 6.55 20.05 44.80
C LEU A 668 6.92 19.04 45.91
N LEU A 669 6.01 18.14 46.29
CA LEU A 669 6.26 17.16 47.36
C LEU A 669 7.02 15.92 46.86
N ALA A 670 6.75 15.47 45.64
CA ALA A 670 7.41 14.30 45.04
C ALA A 670 8.90 14.54 44.74
N ALA A 671 9.26 15.74 44.28
CA ALA A 671 10.65 16.13 44.00
C ALA A 671 11.52 16.21 45.27
N ALA A 672 10.92 16.61 46.41
CA ALA A 672 11.60 16.67 47.70
C ALA A 672 11.94 15.27 48.27
N LEU A 673 11.05 14.29 48.09
CA LEU A 673 11.22 12.94 48.64
C LEU A 673 12.26 12.09 47.87
N SER A 674 12.32 12.20 46.54
CA SER A 674 13.31 11.44 45.74
C SER A 674 14.76 11.88 46.04
N THR A 675 14.96 13.17 46.32
CA THR A 675 16.29 13.72 46.66
C THR A 675 16.76 13.30 48.07
N ALA A 676 15.83 13.00 48.98
CA ALA A 676 16.14 12.55 50.35
C ALA A 676 16.53 11.07 50.42
N MET A 677 15.95 10.19 49.57
CA MET A 677 16.29 8.76 49.56
C MET A 677 17.65 8.46 48.89
N GLY A 678 18.09 9.28 47.94
CA GLY A 678 19.41 9.11 47.30
C GLY A 678 20.61 9.27 48.26
N PHE A 679 20.47 10.07 49.32
CA PHE A 679 21.53 10.31 50.30
C PHE A 679 21.65 9.24 51.41
N LEU A 680 20.67 8.33 51.55
CA LEU A 680 20.71 7.26 52.56
C LEU A 680 21.30 5.93 52.08
N TRP A 681 21.61 5.78 50.78
CA TRP A 681 22.14 4.53 50.23
C TRP A 681 23.65 4.53 49.96
N PHE A 682 24.34 5.67 50.16
CA PHE A 682 25.78 5.82 49.90
C PHE A 682 26.67 5.80 51.15
N GLY A 683 26.12 5.41 52.31
CA GLY A 683 26.82 5.51 53.59
C GLY A 683 26.45 4.43 54.60
N LEU A 684 26.82 3.17 54.35
CA LEU A 684 27.05 2.17 55.41
C LEU A 684 27.86 0.95 54.92
N LYS A 685 29.11 0.87 55.39
CA LYS A 685 29.97 -0.32 55.54
C LYS A 685 30.47 -1.06 54.29
N THR A 686 31.69 -0.67 53.92
CA THR A 686 32.82 -1.60 53.81
C THR A 686 32.86 -2.63 54.96
N ILE A 687 33.06 -3.92 54.63
CA ILE A 687 33.81 -4.93 55.39
C ILE A 687 34.25 -6.03 54.40
N ASP A 688 35.38 -6.66 54.71
CA ASP A 688 36.22 -7.45 53.80
C ASP A 688 35.95 -8.98 53.86
N CYS A 689 36.64 -9.71 52.97
CA CYS A 689 37.06 -11.13 53.04
C CYS A 689 36.19 -12.25 52.42
N ARG A 690 36.63 -12.64 51.20
CA ARG A 690 37.17 -13.97 50.82
C ARG A 690 36.40 -15.28 51.15
N ARG A 691 36.33 -16.13 50.10
CA ARG A 691 36.17 -17.61 50.07
C ARG A 691 34.84 -18.23 50.51
N LEU A 692 34.19 -18.91 49.56
CA LEU A 692 33.49 -20.23 49.63
C LEU A 692 32.72 -20.37 48.30
N HIS A 693 33.22 -20.98 47.21
CA HIS A 693 33.66 -22.37 46.98
C HIS A 693 32.51 -23.41 46.95
N ARG A 694 32.29 -23.97 45.75
CA ARG A 694 31.74 -25.31 45.41
C ARG A 694 30.22 -25.58 45.37
N LEU A 695 29.84 -26.18 44.22
CA LEU A 695 28.81 -27.23 44.02
C LEU A 695 27.34 -26.73 44.19
N ARG A 696 26.30 -27.31 43.57
CA ARG A 696 26.20 -28.57 42.80
C ARG A 696 24.99 -28.56 41.84
N ASP A 697 25.13 -29.40 40.81
CA ASP A 697 24.16 -30.10 39.96
C ASP A 697 22.66 -30.23 40.37
N ILE A 698 21.81 -30.41 39.33
CA ILE A 698 20.45 -31.04 39.29
C ILE A 698 19.34 -30.20 39.97
N SER A 699 18.28 -29.76 39.28
CA SER A 699 17.38 -30.53 38.40
C SER A 699 16.74 -29.71 37.27
#